data_AF-A0A2H3K560-F1
#
_entry.id   AF-A0A2H3K560-F1
#
_cell.length_a   1.000
_cell.length_b   1.000
_cell.length_c   1.000
_cell.angle_alpha   90.00
_cell.angle_beta   90.00
_cell.angle_gamma   90.00
#
_symmetry.space_group_name_H-M   'P 1'
#
loop_
_entity.id
_entity.type
_entity.pdbx_description
1 polymer ?
#
loop_
_entity_poly.entity_id
_entity_poly.type
_entity_poly.pdbx_seq_one_letter_code
_entity_poly.pdbx_strand_id
1 'polypeptide(L)'
;MSDHIVFAHPEFDPNEYANAILAGEPYPTQSGRIKTTRTASFEPANEDVSVAITKLNYTIEDVDKQLKSVVTAHHEELLTQAAGVTGLEKSLSSVRSGLSELDASLDKLRLKIRVPYQSLRSNVTKLERIQQASDILRRMSRFVILTRRLEVQLAEMNNGEDSAPENETTERNSMAIPAGQTAASTSGLVDNEDEKERVIAKAALTLAELTALMDRASESSCWNEEGEGRQVPLSSIKAVAAHLPYIDAARARITADMEAMVMTGLADLNQSLLASSLQTAHNLRVLPALVQELVMDLADAVESRIRYAFDMSRISKDVLTKESSTTSQGLMYKSRVRTEPTNVTAPQYAAALWTSFESLVEEMTGCCIKVYALENVLKYKRDLITQAVFLDEALKALENKPSTIFWNALSRSLEKHARESAKGSSFLQQTLTTGYPKLLRLFHSFFAKIAVQTDTVYTQTQQSPETIIVLRALSNFEALYLSRTANRLNEVVSQAFGGGTRSPPGMTEGINIARAVANELDSAKFDPLLVRSVAQNIASSLEGLLSRADGLVARDRLATTLVGPSATIQQVLNGQLATCLYHCHSRLSKLQDEYPEGVLNFCKNSIAGLNRAFERIIEPVLAAVRRELGAIIAKLHRMNFSDKMDPLSTMGGGSSPYMKDLVEKLSFVKEEILSQFNTPEASRQWVITIVKYVIKTFILHASIAKPLGESGKLQLTSDMTELEFGLAAFMTDKAHQSKRGTDWASVGDDYRALRAMRQLLFLDNAMLSSPAHTAGLPLLIVLHHILVRSPIPLPHSLHGWAEAEYVRWVNEHSDEESWTLVEGDLTHWEKMSEAEGNDVREANEYIKLARTVLSNATKGR
;
A
#
# COMPACT_ATOMS: atom_id res chain seq x y z
N MET A 1 -1.55 -57.46 -110.05
CA MET A 1 -0.27 -56.74 -109.85
C MET A 1 0.24 -57.01 -108.43
N SER A 2 0.59 -58.26 -108.15
CA SER A 2 0.83 -58.76 -106.78
C SER A 2 1.94 -59.82 -106.73
N ASP A 3 2.66 -60.05 -107.83
CA ASP A 3 3.60 -61.18 -107.99
C ASP A 3 5.08 -60.82 -107.75
N HIS A 4 5.40 -59.57 -107.40
CA HIS A 4 6.79 -59.15 -107.13
C HIS A 4 7.13 -59.07 -105.64
N ILE A 5 6.20 -59.45 -104.76
CA ILE A 5 6.38 -59.41 -103.29
C ILE A 5 7.32 -60.54 -102.82
N VAL A 6 7.44 -61.64 -103.57
CA VAL A 6 8.31 -62.79 -103.22
C VAL A 6 9.79 -62.42 -103.21
N PHE A 7 10.23 -61.47 -104.05
CA PHE A 7 11.62 -61.01 -104.12
C PHE A 7 12.06 -60.09 -102.96
N ALA A 8 11.11 -59.64 -102.13
CA ALA A 8 11.39 -58.75 -100.99
C ALA A 8 11.51 -59.50 -99.65
N HIS A 9 11.40 -60.83 -99.63
CA HIS A 9 11.49 -61.63 -98.41
C HIS A 9 12.96 -61.89 -98.00
N PRO A 10 13.34 -61.71 -96.72
CA PRO A 10 14.74 -61.81 -96.28
C PRO A 10 15.40 -63.19 -96.41
N GLU A 11 14.62 -64.26 -96.57
CA GLU A 11 15.08 -65.66 -96.67
C GLU A 11 14.85 -66.24 -98.09
N PHE A 12 14.83 -65.40 -99.12
CA PHE A 12 14.65 -65.83 -100.51
C PHE A 12 15.89 -66.58 -101.02
N ASP A 13 15.78 -67.89 -101.30
CA ASP A 13 16.81 -68.69 -101.98
C ASP A 13 16.53 -68.76 -103.50
N PRO A 14 17.36 -68.12 -104.35
CA PRO A 14 17.19 -68.12 -105.80
C PRO A 14 17.25 -69.52 -106.42
N ASN A 15 18.01 -70.46 -105.83
CA ASN A 15 18.17 -71.81 -106.39
C ASN A 15 16.92 -72.66 -106.17
N GLU A 16 16.25 -72.50 -105.03
CA GLU A 16 15.02 -73.23 -104.70
C GLU A 16 13.82 -72.69 -105.50
N TYR A 17 13.77 -71.37 -105.75
CA TYR A 17 12.83 -70.75 -106.67
C TYR A 17 13.03 -71.20 -108.13
N ALA A 18 14.28 -71.26 -108.60
CA ALA A 18 14.59 -71.74 -109.95
C ALA A 18 14.24 -73.23 -110.11
N ASN A 19 14.52 -74.06 -109.10
CA ASN A 19 14.12 -75.48 -109.11
C ASN A 19 12.60 -75.67 -109.05
N ALA A 20 11.86 -74.83 -108.30
CA ALA A 20 10.40 -74.86 -108.24
C ALA A 20 9.75 -74.45 -109.58
N ILE A 21 10.27 -73.42 -110.26
CA ILE A 21 9.80 -73.04 -111.60
C ILE A 21 10.13 -74.11 -112.65
N LEU A 22 11.33 -74.71 -112.61
CA LEU A 22 11.72 -75.78 -113.53
C LEU A 22 10.91 -77.08 -113.28
N ALA A 23 10.45 -77.32 -112.05
CA ALA A 23 9.58 -78.42 -111.67
C ALA A 23 8.08 -78.12 -111.82
N GLY A 24 7.70 -76.86 -112.08
CA GLY A 24 6.30 -76.42 -112.22
C GLY A 24 5.51 -76.31 -110.91
N GLU A 25 6.17 -76.18 -109.76
CA GLU A 25 5.57 -76.05 -108.43
C GLU A 25 5.65 -74.60 -107.87
N PRO A 26 4.68 -74.14 -107.04
CA PRO A 26 4.68 -72.81 -106.43
C PRO A 26 5.61 -72.70 -105.20
N TYR A 27 6.31 -71.57 -105.06
CA TYR A 27 7.26 -71.25 -103.97
C TYR A 27 6.64 -70.32 -102.92
N PRO A 28 6.88 -70.47 -101.59
CA PRO A 28 7.78 -71.42 -100.92
C PRO A 28 7.14 -72.78 -100.57
N THR A 29 7.94 -73.84 -100.60
CA THR A 29 7.53 -75.23 -100.32
C THR A 29 7.36 -75.46 -98.82
N GLN A 30 6.13 -75.74 -98.37
CA GLN A 30 5.88 -76.15 -96.98
C GLN A 30 6.40 -77.57 -96.76
N SER A 31 7.23 -77.70 -95.72
CA SER A 31 7.99 -78.89 -95.36
C SER A 31 7.10 -80.01 -94.81
N GLY A 32 7.12 -81.16 -95.49
CA GLY A 32 6.77 -82.45 -94.87
C GLY A 32 5.91 -83.39 -95.70
N ARG A 33 6.50 -84.16 -96.61
CA ARG A 33 6.39 -85.64 -96.66
C ARG A 33 7.18 -86.21 -97.84
N ILE A 34 7.68 -87.42 -97.59
CA ILE A 34 8.78 -88.12 -98.27
C ILE A 34 8.25 -89.06 -99.36
N LYS A 35 9.00 -89.14 -100.48
CA LYS A 35 9.11 -90.25 -101.47
C LYS A 35 7.84 -90.50 -102.33
N THR A 36 7.92 -90.89 -103.60
CA THR A 36 8.89 -91.77 -104.27
C THR A 36 8.56 -91.80 -105.77
N THR A 37 9.57 -91.89 -106.63
CA THR A 37 9.61 -92.64 -107.91
C THR A 37 8.45 -92.46 -108.91
N ARG A 38 8.72 -92.30 -110.20
CA ARG A 38 9.35 -93.31 -111.05
C ARG A 38 9.51 -92.63 -112.43
N THR A 39 10.70 -92.67 -113.01
CA THR A 39 11.00 -93.51 -114.20
C THR A 39 10.00 -93.27 -115.34
N ALA A 40 10.42 -93.03 -116.57
CA ALA A 40 11.42 -93.84 -117.21
C ALA A 40 11.68 -93.30 -118.61
N SER A 41 12.92 -93.49 -119.04
CA SER A 41 13.25 -94.24 -120.27
C SER A 41 12.86 -93.63 -121.60
N PHE A 42 13.80 -93.27 -122.48
CA PHE A 42 14.94 -93.98 -123.07
C PHE A 42 14.61 -94.05 -124.56
N GLU A 43 15.43 -93.39 -125.37
CA GLU A 43 16.05 -93.88 -126.63
C GLU A 43 15.21 -94.63 -127.70
N PRO A 44 15.70 -94.81 -128.95
CA PRO A 44 16.69 -94.06 -129.74
C PRO A 44 16.14 -93.73 -131.16
N ALA A 45 16.54 -92.64 -131.80
CA ALA A 45 16.56 -92.55 -133.27
C ALA A 45 17.42 -91.36 -133.70
N ASN A 46 18.46 -91.63 -134.48
CA ASN A 46 19.31 -90.62 -135.11
C ASN A 46 18.47 -89.59 -135.88
N GLU A 47 18.53 -88.31 -135.50
CA GLU A 47 18.13 -87.22 -136.39
C GLU A 47 19.16 -86.08 -136.35
N ASP A 48 19.61 -85.69 -137.54
CA ASP A 48 20.74 -84.80 -137.80
C ASP A 48 20.62 -83.40 -137.16
N VAL A 49 21.72 -82.93 -136.56
CA VAL A 49 21.92 -81.65 -135.86
C VAL A 49 21.40 -80.40 -136.62
N SER A 50 21.25 -80.48 -137.94
CA SER A 50 20.73 -79.40 -138.77
C SER A 50 19.25 -79.08 -138.53
N VAL A 51 18.42 -80.06 -138.15
CA VAL A 51 16.97 -79.82 -137.93
C VAL A 51 16.73 -78.99 -136.66
N ALA A 52 17.53 -79.21 -135.61
CA ALA A 52 17.41 -78.46 -134.35
C ALA A 52 17.68 -76.95 -134.52
N ILE A 53 18.63 -76.58 -135.38
CA ILE A 53 18.97 -75.17 -135.64
C ILE A 53 17.83 -74.45 -136.37
N THR A 54 17.18 -75.11 -137.33
CA THR A 54 16.04 -74.51 -138.04
C THR A 54 14.84 -74.23 -137.14
N LYS A 55 14.57 -75.12 -136.17
CA LYS A 55 13.48 -74.95 -135.21
C LYS A 55 13.73 -73.78 -134.26
N LEU A 56 14.98 -73.56 -133.86
CA LEU A 56 15.38 -72.49 -132.94
C LEU A 56 15.26 -71.10 -133.60
N ASN A 57 15.63 -70.99 -134.89
CA ASN A 57 15.43 -69.75 -135.65
C ASN A 57 13.95 -69.41 -135.83
N TYR A 58 13.10 -70.41 -136.08
CA TYR A 58 11.65 -70.17 -136.20
C TYR A 58 11.03 -69.64 -134.90
N THR A 59 11.46 -70.16 -133.75
CA THR A 59 10.97 -69.65 -132.45
C THR A 59 11.45 -68.23 -132.15
N ILE A 60 12.63 -67.82 -132.62
CA ILE A 60 13.11 -66.45 -132.46
C ILE A 60 12.26 -65.48 -133.29
N GLU A 61 11.90 -65.84 -134.53
CA GLU A 61 11.03 -65.01 -135.36
C GLU A 61 9.60 -64.88 -134.80
N ASP A 62 9.06 -65.93 -134.17
CA ASP A 62 7.73 -65.87 -133.57
C ASP A 62 7.67 -64.92 -132.36
N VAL A 63 8.72 -64.91 -131.52
CA VAL A 63 8.84 -64.00 -130.37
C VAL A 63 8.89 -62.53 -130.81
N ASP A 64 9.62 -62.20 -131.88
CA ASP A 64 9.71 -60.82 -132.37
C ASP A 64 8.36 -60.30 -132.89
N LYS A 65 7.54 -61.19 -133.48
CA LYS A 65 6.18 -60.86 -133.91
C LYS A 65 5.24 -60.56 -132.75
N GLN A 66 5.29 -61.36 -131.68
CA GLN A 66 4.43 -61.15 -130.52
C GLN A 66 4.77 -59.82 -129.80
N LEU A 67 6.06 -59.47 -129.73
CA LEU A 67 6.51 -58.24 -129.06
C LEU A 67 6.05 -56.97 -129.80
N LYS A 68 6.07 -56.97 -131.13
CA LYS A 68 5.52 -55.86 -131.95
C LYS A 68 4.02 -55.67 -131.79
N SER A 69 3.26 -56.75 -131.62
CA SER A 69 1.80 -56.70 -131.43
C SER A 69 1.41 -56.04 -130.11
N VAL A 70 2.15 -56.30 -129.03
CA VAL A 70 1.81 -55.77 -127.70
C VAL A 70 2.14 -54.27 -127.60
N VAL A 71 3.27 -53.84 -128.18
CA VAL A 71 3.69 -52.43 -128.15
C VAL A 71 2.75 -51.54 -128.96
N THR A 72 2.21 -52.02 -130.07
CA THR A 72 1.27 -51.23 -130.90
C THR A 72 -0.11 -51.08 -130.26
N ALA A 73 -0.56 -52.05 -129.47
CA ALA A 73 -1.90 -52.02 -128.86
C ALA A 73 -2.03 -51.00 -127.71
N HIS A 74 -0.97 -50.72 -126.95
CA HIS A 74 -1.07 -49.98 -125.67
C HIS A 74 -0.39 -48.60 -125.64
N HIS A 75 0.04 -48.05 -126.77
CA HIS A 75 0.81 -46.79 -126.77
C HIS A 75 -0.01 -45.53 -126.43
N GLU A 76 -1.34 -45.54 -126.62
CA GLU A 76 -2.17 -44.34 -126.46
C GLU A 76 -2.55 -44.08 -124.99
N GLU A 77 -2.88 -45.13 -124.24
CA GLU A 77 -3.16 -45.01 -122.80
C GLU A 77 -1.95 -44.50 -122.02
N LEU A 78 -0.74 -44.92 -122.41
CA LEU A 78 0.51 -44.55 -121.72
C LEU A 78 0.85 -43.06 -121.90
N LEU A 79 0.51 -42.48 -123.06
CA LEU A 79 0.73 -41.05 -123.33
C LEU A 79 -0.23 -40.14 -122.54
N THR A 80 -1.49 -40.56 -122.34
CA THR A 80 -2.46 -39.75 -121.57
C THR A 80 -2.14 -39.70 -120.08
N GLN A 81 -1.66 -40.80 -119.48
CA GLN A 81 -1.20 -40.79 -118.09
C GLN A 81 0.05 -39.93 -117.88
N ALA A 82 0.98 -39.91 -118.84
CA ALA A 82 2.17 -39.06 -118.76
C ALA A 82 1.84 -37.54 -118.77
N ALA A 83 0.81 -37.14 -119.51
CA ALA A 83 0.35 -35.75 -119.55
C ALA A 83 -0.33 -35.29 -118.23
N GLY A 84 -1.03 -36.19 -117.52
CA GLY A 84 -1.61 -35.89 -116.21
C GLY A 84 -0.57 -35.73 -115.09
N VAL A 85 0.48 -36.55 -115.11
CA VAL A 85 1.58 -36.51 -114.13
C VAL A 85 2.39 -35.20 -114.23
N THR A 86 2.63 -34.70 -115.44
CA THR A 86 3.35 -33.44 -115.66
C THR A 86 2.60 -32.19 -115.16
N GLY A 87 1.27 -32.19 -115.20
CA GLY A 87 0.45 -31.11 -114.63
C GLY A 87 0.52 -31.05 -113.10
N LEU A 88 0.48 -32.21 -112.44
CA LEU A 88 0.53 -32.34 -110.98
C LEU A 88 1.93 -32.01 -110.44
N GLU A 89 2.99 -32.36 -111.18
CA GLU A 89 4.37 -32.00 -110.89
C GLU A 89 4.56 -30.47 -110.77
N LYS A 90 3.93 -29.68 -111.65
CA LYS A 90 4.03 -28.21 -111.64
C LYS A 90 3.33 -27.57 -110.43
N SER A 91 2.17 -28.08 -110.02
CA SER A 91 1.50 -27.59 -108.81
C SER A 91 2.27 -28.00 -107.55
N LEU A 92 2.80 -29.22 -107.52
CA LEU A 92 3.61 -29.72 -106.40
C LEU A 92 4.95 -28.97 -106.29
N SER A 93 5.56 -28.59 -107.41
CA SER A 93 6.79 -27.79 -107.43
C SER A 93 6.56 -26.38 -106.90
N SER A 94 5.40 -25.77 -107.20
CA SER A 94 5.03 -24.44 -106.67
C SER A 94 4.75 -24.48 -105.17
N VAL A 95 4.03 -25.48 -104.68
CA VAL A 95 3.82 -25.66 -103.23
C VAL A 95 5.15 -25.94 -102.52
N ARG A 96 6.01 -26.79 -103.09
CA ARG A 96 7.35 -27.06 -102.56
C ARG A 96 8.22 -25.81 -102.51
N SER A 97 8.14 -24.95 -103.52
CA SER A 97 8.82 -23.64 -103.52
C SER A 97 8.27 -22.72 -102.43
N GLY A 98 6.95 -22.57 -102.29
CA GLY A 98 6.34 -21.76 -101.23
C GLY A 98 6.67 -22.26 -99.82
N LEU A 99 6.70 -23.58 -99.61
CA LEU A 99 7.14 -24.19 -98.35
C LEU A 99 8.62 -23.92 -98.07
N SER A 100 9.47 -23.97 -99.11
CA SER A 100 10.90 -23.64 -98.96
C SER A 100 11.13 -22.16 -98.63
N GLU A 101 10.31 -21.25 -99.17
CA GLU A 101 10.37 -19.82 -98.84
C GLU A 101 9.86 -19.54 -97.42
N LEU A 102 8.80 -20.22 -96.99
CA LEU A 102 8.30 -20.14 -95.62
C LEU A 102 9.35 -20.66 -94.63
N ASP A 103 9.98 -21.80 -94.91
CA ASP A 103 11.03 -22.37 -94.08
C ASP A 103 12.25 -21.42 -94.00
N ALA A 104 12.65 -20.82 -95.13
CA ALA A 104 13.68 -19.80 -95.16
C ALA A 104 13.30 -18.53 -94.36
N SER A 105 12.01 -18.15 -94.36
CA SER A 105 11.52 -17.02 -93.56
C SER A 105 11.49 -17.32 -92.06
N LEU A 106 11.16 -18.57 -91.69
CA LEU A 106 11.14 -19.06 -90.31
C LEU A 106 12.56 -19.18 -89.77
N ASP A 107 13.51 -19.66 -90.57
CA ASP A 107 14.93 -19.65 -90.22
C ASP A 107 15.49 -18.24 -90.07
N LYS A 108 15.10 -17.29 -90.93
CA LYS A 108 15.44 -15.87 -90.75
C LYS A 108 14.85 -15.30 -89.45
N LEU A 109 13.61 -15.65 -89.10
CA LEU A 109 12.98 -15.22 -87.85
C LEU A 109 13.68 -15.85 -86.62
N ARG A 110 14.02 -17.14 -86.71
CA ARG A 110 14.78 -17.86 -85.68
C ARG A 110 16.15 -17.22 -85.45
N LEU A 111 16.86 -16.87 -86.51
CA LEU A 111 18.16 -16.19 -86.44
C LEU A 111 18.05 -14.74 -85.93
N LYS A 112 16.98 -14.01 -86.25
CA LYS A 112 16.79 -12.63 -85.81
C LYS A 112 16.26 -12.47 -84.39
N ILE A 113 15.45 -13.41 -83.91
CA ILE A 113 14.73 -13.27 -82.63
C ILE A 113 15.17 -14.34 -81.63
N ARG A 114 15.06 -15.63 -81.98
CA ARG A 114 15.29 -16.72 -81.03
C ARG A 114 16.75 -16.83 -80.61
N VAL A 115 17.69 -16.72 -81.55
CA VAL A 115 19.13 -16.81 -81.25
C VAL A 115 19.61 -15.60 -80.42
N PRO A 116 19.27 -14.33 -80.77
CA PRO A 116 19.59 -13.19 -79.92
C PRO A 116 18.93 -13.24 -78.55
N TYR A 117 17.68 -13.72 -78.45
CA TYR A 117 17.02 -13.91 -77.16
C TYR A 117 17.73 -14.97 -76.29
N GLN A 118 18.13 -16.10 -76.87
CA GLN A 118 18.90 -17.12 -76.15
C GLN A 118 20.28 -16.61 -75.71
N SER A 119 20.94 -15.82 -76.57
CA SER A 119 22.21 -15.17 -76.24
C SER A 119 22.05 -14.11 -75.15
N LEU A 120 21.01 -13.28 -75.22
CA LEU A 120 20.67 -12.30 -74.20
C LEU A 120 20.35 -12.99 -72.88
N ARG A 121 19.52 -14.04 -72.88
CA ARG A 121 19.24 -14.84 -71.68
C ARG A 121 20.52 -15.42 -71.09
N SER A 122 21.42 -15.98 -71.91
CA SER A 122 22.72 -16.46 -71.45
C SER A 122 23.55 -15.33 -70.84
N ASN A 123 23.63 -14.17 -71.48
CA ASN A 123 24.39 -13.03 -70.97
C ASN A 123 23.79 -12.44 -69.69
N VAL A 124 22.46 -12.39 -69.56
CA VAL A 124 21.76 -12.00 -68.33
C VAL A 124 22.09 -12.98 -67.20
N THR A 125 22.03 -14.29 -67.45
CA THR A 125 22.42 -15.28 -66.42
C THR A 125 23.90 -15.20 -66.05
N LYS A 126 24.79 -14.87 -67.00
CA LYS A 126 26.22 -14.62 -66.69
C LYS A 126 26.39 -13.36 -65.86
N LEU A 127 25.70 -12.28 -66.20
CA LEU A 127 25.72 -11.03 -65.45
C LEU A 127 25.20 -11.22 -64.03
N GLU A 128 24.09 -11.93 -63.86
CA GLU A 128 23.52 -12.27 -62.56
C GLU A 128 24.50 -13.08 -61.71
N ARG A 129 25.15 -14.09 -62.30
CA ARG A 129 26.19 -14.89 -61.60
C ARG A 129 27.41 -14.05 -61.21
N ILE A 130 27.83 -13.11 -62.06
CA ILE A 130 28.96 -12.21 -61.76
C ILE A 130 28.57 -11.23 -60.64
N GLN A 131 27.35 -10.69 -60.66
CA GLN A 131 26.84 -9.83 -59.59
C GLN A 131 26.75 -10.59 -58.26
N GLN A 132 26.18 -11.80 -58.25
CA GLN A 132 26.16 -12.68 -57.08
C GLN A 132 27.57 -12.98 -56.55
N ALA A 133 28.52 -13.32 -57.44
CA ALA A 133 29.91 -13.55 -57.07
C ALA A 133 30.57 -12.30 -56.48
N SER A 134 30.33 -11.12 -57.08
CA SER A 134 30.84 -9.84 -56.58
C SER A 134 30.28 -9.51 -55.19
N ASP A 135 28.98 -9.74 -54.97
CA ASP A 135 28.33 -9.51 -53.68
C ASP A 135 28.81 -10.48 -52.61
N ILE A 136 29.02 -11.75 -52.94
CA ILE A 136 29.65 -12.72 -52.02
C ILE A 136 31.06 -12.26 -51.66
N LEU A 137 31.87 -11.83 -52.63
CA LEU A 137 33.26 -11.40 -52.42
C LEU A 137 33.35 -10.12 -51.58
N ARG A 138 32.45 -9.16 -51.81
CA ARG A 138 32.31 -7.94 -50.97
C ARG A 138 31.92 -8.27 -49.53
N ARG A 139 30.94 -9.16 -49.35
CA ARG A 139 30.50 -9.62 -48.02
C ARG A 139 31.62 -10.41 -47.30
N MET A 140 32.35 -11.26 -48.02
CA MET A 140 33.49 -12.00 -47.48
C MET A 140 34.67 -11.08 -47.12
N SER A 141 34.94 -10.05 -47.92
CA SER A 141 35.95 -9.03 -47.59
C SER A 141 35.60 -8.27 -46.30
N ARG A 142 34.33 -7.86 -46.15
CA ARG A 142 33.83 -7.24 -44.91
C ARG A 142 33.96 -8.19 -43.71
N PHE A 143 33.59 -9.45 -43.89
CA PHE A 143 33.73 -10.48 -42.86
C PHE A 143 35.18 -10.62 -42.38
N VAL A 144 36.15 -10.69 -43.31
CA VAL A 144 37.58 -10.80 -42.97
C VAL A 144 38.08 -9.56 -42.23
N ILE A 145 37.70 -8.35 -42.67
CA ILE A 145 38.10 -7.10 -42.02
C ILE A 145 37.56 -7.05 -40.58
N LEU A 146 36.30 -7.42 -40.39
CA LEU A 146 35.67 -7.43 -39.06
C LEU A 146 36.22 -8.53 -38.16
N THR A 147 36.53 -9.71 -38.70
CA THR A 147 37.17 -10.81 -37.95
C THR A 147 38.56 -10.38 -37.47
N ARG A 148 39.36 -9.76 -38.34
CA ARG A 148 40.67 -9.23 -37.96
C ARG A 148 40.57 -8.09 -36.93
N ARG A 149 39.53 -7.24 -37.03
CA ARG A 149 39.27 -6.21 -36.03
C ARG A 149 38.92 -6.81 -34.68
N LEU A 150 38.10 -7.87 -34.65
CA LEU A 150 37.75 -8.60 -33.43
C LEU A 150 38.99 -9.25 -32.79
N GLU A 151 39.87 -9.86 -33.60
CA GLU A 151 41.15 -10.43 -33.11
C GLU A 151 42.02 -9.37 -32.40
N VAL A 152 42.15 -8.18 -32.98
CA VAL A 152 42.91 -7.08 -32.36
C VAL A 152 42.25 -6.62 -31.06
N GLN A 153 40.93 -6.46 -31.04
CA GLN A 153 40.19 -6.03 -29.84
C GLN A 153 40.26 -7.05 -28.71
N LEU A 154 40.22 -8.35 -29.03
CA LEU A 154 40.39 -9.43 -28.04
C LEU A 154 41.83 -9.53 -27.54
N ALA A 155 42.83 -9.22 -28.38
CA ALA A 155 44.23 -9.15 -27.95
C ALA A 155 44.49 -7.94 -27.04
N GLU A 156 43.89 -6.78 -27.33
CA GLU A 156 43.92 -5.60 -26.44
C GLU A 156 43.26 -5.90 -25.09
N MET A 157 42.20 -6.70 -25.08
CA MET A 157 41.53 -7.16 -23.85
C MET A 157 42.43 -8.08 -23.00
N ASN A 158 43.24 -8.94 -23.64
CA ASN A 158 44.21 -9.82 -22.96
C ASN A 158 45.39 -9.06 -22.36
N ASN A 159 45.91 -8.03 -23.05
CA ASN A 159 47.07 -7.29 -22.59
C ASN A 159 46.82 -6.50 -21.28
N GLY A 160 45.54 -6.32 -20.90
CA GLY A 160 45.16 -5.77 -19.60
C GLY A 160 45.14 -6.79 -18.45
N GLU A 161 45.32 -8.09 -18.71
CA GLU A 161 45.38 -9.16 -17.70
C GLU A 161 46.81 -9.47 -17.22
N ASP A 162 47.83 -9.23 -18.06
CA ASP A 162 49.23 -9.62 -17.79
C ASP A 162 50.07 -8.55 -17.07
N SER A 163 49.48 -7.40 -16.67
CA SER A 163 50.22 -6.34 -15.97
C SER A 163 50.00 -6.36 -14.45
N ALA A 164 50.55 -7.36 -13.76
CA ALA A 164 50.86 -7.34 -12.33
C ALA A 164 52.25 -7.97 -12.10
N PRO A 165 53.08 -7.47 -11.17
CA PRO A 165 54.52 -7.33 -11.40
C PRO A 165 55.32 -8.59 -11.07
N GLU A 166 56.16 -9.04 -12.02
CA GLU A 166 57.30 -9.90 -11.71
C GLU A 166 58.51 -9.05 -11.32
N ASN A 167 59.14 -9.46 -10.21
CA ASN A 167 60.33 -8.86 -9.63
C ASN A 167 61.54 -8.97 -10.56
N GLU A 168 62.15 -7.84 -10.93
CA GLU A 168 63.54 -7.81 -11.38
C GLU A 168 64.36 -6.78 -10.58
N THR A 169 65.14 -7.31 -9.63
CA THR A 169 66.33 -6.67 -9.07
C THR A 169 67.50 -6.84 -10.04
N THR A 170 68.08 -5.75 -10.58
CA THR A 170 69.54 -5.45 -10.50
C THR A 170 69.97 -4.17 -11.26
N GLU A 171 70.45 -3.21 -10.46
CA GLU A 171 71.63 -2.33 -10.61
C GLU A 171 72.01 -1.56 -11.90
N ARG A 172 72.02 -0.21 -11.72
CA ARG A 172 73.05 0.81 -12.04
C ARG A 172 73.34 1.16 -13.51
N ASN A 173 73.12 2.43 -13.89
CA ASN A 173 74.12 3.51 -13.68
C ASN A 173 73.56 4.93 -13.92
N SER A 174 74.17 5.88 -13.21
CA SER A 174 73.86 7.30 -12.98
C SER A 174 73.99 8.28 -14.16
N MET A 175 73.19 9.38 -14.17
CA MET A 175 73.65 10.77 -13.95
C MET A 175 72.48 11.80 -13.86
N ALA A 176 72.69 12.84 -13.03
CA ALA A 176 71.76 13.86 -12.51
C ALA A 176 71.35 14.96 -13.54
N ILE A 177 70.43 15.94 -13.34
CA ILE A 177 69.98 16.77 -12.19
C ILE A 177 68.55 17.37 -12.49
N PRO A 178 67.87 18.24 -11.68
CA PRO A 178 66.50 17.97 -11.18
C PRO A 178 65.47 19.12 -11.43
N ALA A 179 64.28 18.94 -10.83
CA ALA A 179 63.33 19.95 -10.35
C ALA A 179 61.99 20.07 -11.10
N GLY A 180 60.91 19.69 -10.41
CA GLY A 180 59.59 20.29 -10.59
C GLY A 180 58.40 19.34 -10.60
N GLN A 181 57.81 19.13 -9.43
CA GLN A 181 56.39 18.81 -9.20
C GLN A 181 55.95 17.33 -9.21
N THR A 182 56.06 16.77 -8.01
CA THR A 182 55.21 15.76 -7.38
C THR A 182 53.70 15.98 -7.58
N ALA A 183 53.01 14.94 -8.05
CA ALA A 183 51.74 14.38 -7.52
C ALA A 183 50.88 13.74 -8.64
N ALA A 184 51.25 12.55 -9.12
CA ALA A 184 50.38 11.71 -9.94
C ALA A 184 50.84 10.25 -9.87
N SER A 185 50.36 9.50 -8.86
CA SER A 185 50.58 8.05 -8.83
C SER A 185 49.44 7.29 -8.16
N THR A 186 48.21 7.74 -8.40
CA THR A 186 46.96 7.02 -8.05
C THR A 186 45.92 7.03 -9.18
N SER A 187 46.20 7.66 -10.33
CA SER A 187 45.28 7.75 -11.48
C SER A 187 45.38 6.56 -12.46
N GLY A 188 46.51 5.84 -12.48
CA GLY A 188 46.79 4.87 -13.56
C GLY A 188 46.05 3.54 -13.48
N LEU A 189 45.43 3.20 -12.35
CA LEU A 189 44.69 1.94 -12.18
C LEU A 189 43.23 2.08 -12.65
N VAL A 190 42.61 3.24 -12.43
CA VAL A 190 41.21 3.51 -12.80
C VAL A 190 41.06 3.75 -14.31
N ASP A 191 42.03 4.43 -14.93
CA ASP A 191 42.03 4.66 -16.39
C ASP A 191 42.18 3.36 -17.19
N ASN A 192 42.86 2.34 -16.64
CA ASN A 192 43.05 1.05 -17.31
C ASN A 192 41.80 0.17 -17.28
N GLU A 193 41.04 0.21 -16.17
CA GLU A 193 39.78 -0.52 -16.05
C GLU A 193 38.71 0.08 -16.97
N ASP A 194 38.53 1.41 -16.96
CA ASP A 194 37.60 2.11 -17.86
C ASP A 194 37.92 1.86 -19.35
N GLU A 195 39.21 1.72 -19.71
CA GLU A 195 39.59 1.41 -21.09
C GLU A 195 39.33 -0.06 -21.43
N LYS A 196 39.60 -1.01 -20.52
CA LYS A 196 39.24 -2.42 -20.71
C LYS A 196 37.73 -2.58 -20.92
N GLU A 197 36.93 -1.89 -20.13
CA GLU A 197 35.48 -1.86 -20.24
C GLU A 197 34.99 -1.35 -21.60
N ARG A 198 35.61 -0.27 -22.12
CA ARG A 198 35.28 0.28 -23.45
C ARG A 198 35.70 -0.66 -24.58
N VAL A 199 36.83 -1.36 -24.43
CA VAL A 199 37.30 -2.34 -25.41
C VAL A 199 36.32 -3.51 -25.51
N ILE A 200 35.78 -3.99 -24.39
CA ILE A 200 34.74 -5.04 -24.35
C ILE A 200 33.48 -4.60 -25.09
N ALA A 201 32.98 -3.38 -24.84
CA ALA A 201 31.82 -2.85 -25.54
C ALA A 201 32.05 -2.68 -27.06
N LYS A 202 33.27 -2.28 -27.47
CA LYS A 202 33.67 -2.19 -28.89
C LYS A 202 33.76 -3.57 -29.55
N ALA A 203 34.23 -4.59 -28.83
CA ALA A 203 34.29 -5.97 -29.32
C ALA A 203 32.89 -6.59 -29.47
N ALA A 204 31.97 -6.30 -28.56
CA ALA A 204 30.56 -6.71 -28.71
C ALA A 204 29.90 -6.13 -29.96
N LEU A 205 30.21 -4.86 -30.29
CA LEU A 205 29.68 -4.21 -31.49
C LEU A 205 30.20 -4.87 -32.78
N THR A 206 31.49 -5.19 -32.85
CA THR A 206 32.07 -5.88 -34.03
C THR A 206 31.50 -7.29 -34.18
N LEU A 207 31.23 -7.99 -33.07
CA LEU A 207 30.54 -9.27 -33.08
C LEU A 207 29.09 -9.16 -33.59
N ALA A 208 28.36 -8.11 -33.20
CA ALA A 208 27.02 -7.85 -33.69
C ALA A 208 27.00 -7.56 -35.19
N GLU A 209 27.98 -6.79 -35.70
CA GLU A 209 28.17 -6.55 -37.13
C GLU A 209 28.48 -7.85 -37.90
N LEU A 210 29.33 -8.72 -37.35
CA LEU A 210 29.64 -10.03 -37.91
C LEU A 210 28.40 -10.93 -37.99
N THR A 211 27.62 -10.99 -36.91
CA THR A 211 26.39 -11.77 -36.82
C THR A 211 25.34 -11.25 -37.81
N ALA A 212 25.15 -9.93 -37.89
CA ALA A 212 24.24 -9.31 -38.86
C ALA A 212 24.66 -9.56 -40.32
N LEU A 213 25.96 -9.61 -40.61
CA LEU A 213 26.45 -9.98 -41.95
C LEU A 213 26.20 -11.45 -42.30
N MET A 214 26.16 -12.34 -41.30
CA MET A 214 25.81 -13.74 -41.47
C MET A 214 24.29 -13.95 -41.64
N ASP A 215 23.47 -13.26 -40.84
CA ASP A 215 22.01 -13.39 -40.83
C ASP A 215 21.30 -12.72 -42.01
N ARG A 216 21.95 -11.73 -42.66
CA ARG A 216 21.40 -11.04 -43.85
C ARG A 216 21.06 -11.96 -45.03
N ALA A 217 21.49 -13.22 -44.99
CA ALA A 217 21.15 -14.25 -45.97
C ALA A 217 19.90 -15.08 -45.59
N SER A 218 19.47 -15.07 -44.33
CA SER A 218 18.39 -15.92 -43.79
C SER A 218 16.99 -15.28 -43.95
N GLU A 219 16.89 -13.95 -43.86
CA GLU A 219 15.61 -13.21 -43.90
C GLU A 219 14.99 -13.08 -45.31
N SER A 220 15.72 -13.41 -46.39
CA SER A 220 15.19 -13.35 -47.77
C SER A 220 14.22 -14.50 -48.10
N SER A 221 13.80 -15.30 -47.11
CA SER A 221 13.03 -16.54 -47.32
C SER A 221 11.51 -16.38 -47.23
N CYS A 222 11.00 -15.18 -46.91
CA CYS A 222 9.57 -14.92 -46.81
C CYS A 222 9.17 -13.81 -47.79
N TRP A 223 8.40 -14.18 -48.81
CA TRP A 223 7.89 -13.35 -49.90
C TRP A 223 8.92 -12.92 -50.95
N ASN A 224 9.14 -13.78 -51.95
CA ASN A 224 9.12 -13.39 -53.36
C ASN A 224 9.04 -14.66 -54.23
N GLU A 225 7.87 -14.85 -54.83
CA GLU A 225 7.67 -15.74 -55.96
C GLU A 225 8.59 -15.27 -57.11
N GLU A 226 9.31 -16.22 -57.68
CA GLU A 226 9.93 -16.20 -59.02
C GLU A 226 10.60 -14.89 -59.47
N GLY A 227 11.91 -14.73 -59.21
CA GLY A 227 12.73 -13.94 -60.16
C GLY A 227 14.01 -13.25 -59.70
N GLU A 228 14.30 -13.09 -58.41
CA GLU A 228 15.49 -12.31 -58.00
C GLU A 228 16.39 -13.07 -57.00
N GLY A 229 17.58 -13.44 -57.47
CA GLY A 229 18.80 -13.75 -56.72
C GLY A 229 18.68 -14.41 -55.34
N ARG A 230 18.71 -15.75 -55.30
CA ARG A 230 19.01 -16.53 -54.08
C ARG A 230 20.36 -16.06 -53.51
N GLN A 231 20.35 -15.25 -52.44
CA GLN A 231 21.59 -14.86 -51.78
C GLN A 231 22.23 -16.09 -51.13
N VAL A 232 23.46 -16.42 -51.55
CA VAL A 232 24.21 -17.52 -50.93
C VAL A 232 24.59 -17.11 -49.50
N PRO A 233 24.27 -17.92 -48.46
CA PRO A 233 24.66 -17.66 -47.09
C PRO A 233 26.17 -17.81 -46.93
N LEU A 234 26.81 -16.85 -46.26
CA LEU A 234 28.26 -16.84 -46.07
C LEU A 234 28.75 -18.04 -45.25
N SER A 235 27.91 -18.61 -44.39
CA SER A 235 28.19 -19.82 -43.62
C SER A 235 28.43 -21.06 -44.48
N SER A 236 27.95 -21.08 -45.73
CA SER A 236 28.19 -22.19 -46.66
C SER A 236 29.60 -22.18 -47.28
N ILE A 237 30.35 -21.09 -47.11
CA ILE A 237 31.71 -20.94 -47.64
C ILE A 237 32.69 -21.56 -46.64
N LYS A 238 33.45 -22.58 -47.07
CA LYS A 238 34.39 -23.32 -46.21
C LYS A 238 35.36 -22.43 -45.41
N ALA A 239 35.88 -21.37 -46.04
CA ALA A 239 36.80 -20.43 -45.38
C ALA A 239 36.12 -19.61 -44.27
N VAL A 240 34.86 -19.20 -44.45
CA VAL A 240 34.07 -18.51 -43.41
C VAL A 240 33.68 -19.51 -42.31
N ALA A 241 33.25 -20.70 -42.69
CA ALA A 241 32.88 -21.78 -41.76
C ALA A 241 34.02 -22.17 -40.81
N ALA A 242 35.28 -22.12 -41.28
CA ALA A 242 36.45 -22.41 -40.45
C ALA A 242 36.66 -21.38 -39.31
N HIS A 243 36.19 -20.14 -39.47
CA HIS A 243 36.30 -19.08 -38.46
C HIS A 243 35.07 -18.97 -37.54
N LEU A 244 33.96 -19.65 -37.85
CA LEU A 244 32.75 -19.62 -37.02
C LEU A 244 33.00 -20.08 -35.56
N PRO A 245 33.73 -21.19 -35.29
CA PRO A 245 33.99 -21.62 -33.91
C PRO A 245 34.76 -20.58 -33.10
N TYR A 246 35.64 -19.80 -33.75
CA TYR A 246 36.36 -18.71 -33.09
C TYR A 246 35.43 -17.54 -32.74
N ILE A 247 34.52 -17.18 -33.64
CA ILE A 247 33.51 -16.14 -33.39
C ILE A 247 32.56 -16.58 -32.26
N ASP A 248 32.15 -17.85 -32.24
CA ASP A 248 31.30 -18.39 -31.18
C ASP A 248 32.04 -18.42 -29.82
N ALA A 249 33.32 -18.80 -29.81
CA ALA A 249 34.15 -18.73 -28.61
C ALA A 249 34.35 -17.28 -28.11
N ALA A 250 34.58 -16.34 -29.03
CA ALA A 250 34.68 -14.91 -28.71
C ALA A 250 33.36 -14.37 -28.15
N ARG A 251 32.21 -14.77 -28.72
CA ARG A 251 30.89 -14.43 -28.20
C ARG A 251 30.69 -14.96 -26.79
N ALA A 252 31.01 -16.22 -26.54
CA ALA A 252 30.89 -16.84 -25.22
C ALA A 252 31.77 -16.12 -24.18
N ARG A 253 33.02 -15.78 -24.55
CA ARG A 253 33.93 -15.04 -23.68
C ARG A 253 33.42 -13.64 -23.33
N ILE A 254 33.04 -12.84 -24.33
CA ILE A 254 32.50 -11.48 -24.11
C ILE A 254 31.22 -11.52 -23.28
N THR A 255 30.38 -12.54 -23.47
CA THR A 255 29.16 -12.73 -22.67
C THR A 255 29.50 -13.03 -21.21
N ALA A 256 30.47 -13.91 -20.94
CA ALA A 256 30.93 -14.21 -19.59
C ALA A 256 31.58 -12.99 -18.90
N ASP A 257 32.41 -12.23 -19.62
CA ASP A 257 33.04 -11.02 -19.11
C ASP A 257 31.98 -9.94 -18.82
N MET A 258 30.98 -9.79 -19.70
CA MET A 258 29.84 -8.90 -19.49
C MET A 258 29.04 -9.29 -18.25
N GLU A 259 28.69 -10.57 -18.07
CA GLU A 259 27.99 -11.06 -16.88
C GLU A 259 28.79 -10.78 -15.60
N ALA A 260 30.10 -11.04 -15.61
CA ALA A 260 30.99 -10.72 -14.48
C ALA A 260 31.03 -9.21 -14.18
N MET A 261 31.09 -8.36 -15.22
CA MET A 261 31.04 -6.91 -15.07
C MET A 261 29.70 -6.44 -14.49
N VAL A 262 28.57 -7.01 -14.92
CA VAL A 262 27.25 -6.68 -14.36
C VAL A 262 27.19 -7.07 -12.88
N MET A 263 27.63 -8.28 -12.54
CA MET A 263 27.58 -8.78 -11.17
C MET A 263 28.44 -7.95 -10.22
N THR A 264 29.67 -7.61 -10.63
CA THR A 264 30.55 -6.72 -9.87
C THR A 264 29.98 -5.30 -9.79
N GLY A 265 29.45 -4.77 -10.90
CA GLY A 265 28.81 -3.46 -10.95
C GLY A 265 27.60 -3.34 -10.02
N LEU A 266 26.80 -4.40 -9.90
CA LEU A 266 25.68 -4.48 -8.95
C LEU A 266 26.15 -4.74 -7.51
N ALA A 267 27.24 -5.48 -7.29
CA ALA A 267 27.78 -5.74 -5.96
C ALA A 267 28.36 -4.47 -5.33
N ASP A 268 29.17 -3.73 -6.09
CA ASP A 268 29.88 -2.53 -5.63
C ASP A 268 29.08 -1.24 -5.86
N LEU A 269 27.89 -1.34 -6.48
CA LEU A 269 27.03 -0.21 -6.88
C LEU A 269 27.77 0.79 -7.80
N ASN A 270 28.74 0.29 -8.58
CA ASN A 270 29.49 1.10 -9.53
C ASN A 270 28.67 1.37 -10.80
N GLN A 271 28.18 2.61 -10.92
CA GLN A 271 27.34 3.01 -12.04
C GLN A 271 28.09 3.04 -13.38
N SER A 272 29.40 3.26 -13.42
CA SER A 272 30.17 3.28 -14.69
C SER A 272 30.31 1.87 -15.27
N LEU A 273 30.68 0.91 -14.42
CA LEU A 273 30.81 -0.49 -14.76
C LEU A 273 29.46 -1.10 -15.18
N LEU A 274 28.37 -0.75 -14.47
CA LEU A 274 27.01 -1.15 -14.85
C LEU A 274 26.60 -0.53 -16.19
N ALA A 275 26.93 0.74 -16.40
CA ALA A 275 26.70 1.44 -17.67
C ALA A 275 27.45 0.80 -18.85
N SER A 276 28.70 0.35 -18.63
CA SER A 276 29.51 -0.28 -19.67
C SER A 276 29.03 -1.69 -19.99
N SER A 277 28.74 -2.50 -18.97
CA SER A 277 28.22 -3.86 -19.13
C SER A 277 26.84 -3.89 -19.81
N LEU A 278 25.92 -2.99 -19.46
CA LEU A 278 24.62 -2.87 -20.15
C LEU A 278 24.78 -2.40 -21.60
N GLN A 279 25.80 -1.57 -21.90
CA GLN A 279 26.12 -1.21 -23.29
C GLN A 279 26.62 -2.42 -24.09
N THR A 280 27.47 -3.24 -23.49
CA THR A 280 27.91 -4.52 -24.07
C THR A 280 26.71 -5.44 -24.33
N ALA A 281 25.77 -5.55 -23.38
CA ALA A 281 24.55 -6.34 -23.51
C ALA A 281 23.62 -5.86 -24.64
N HIS A 282 23.47 -4.54 -24.77
CA HIS A 282 22.73 -3.92 -25.87
C HIS A 282 23.38 -4.23 -27.22
N ASN A 283 24.71 -4.07 -27.32
CA ASN A 283 25.46 -4.37 -28.54
C ASN A 283 25.30 -5.85 -28.94
N LEU A 284 25.29 -6.78 -27.98
CA LEU A 284 25.04 -8.21 -28.21
C LEU A 284 23.56 -8.58 -28.47
N ARG A 285 22.63 -7.61 -28.37
CA ARG A 285 21.17 -7.81 -28.46
C ARG A 285 20.58 -8.76 -27.41
N VAL A 286 21.18 -8.82 -26.22
CA VAL A 286 20.71 -9.68 -25.11
C VAL A 286 20.18 -8.85 -23.93
N LEU A 287 20.21 -7.52 -24.02
CA LEU A 287 19.80 -6.60 -22.95
C LEU A 287 18.42 -6.92 -22.32
N PRO A 288 17.33 -7.15 -23.08
CA PRO A 288 16.01 -7.37 -22.47
C PRO A 288 15.96 -8.66 -21.63
N ALA A 289 16.58 -9.74 -22.12
CA ALA A 289 16.64 -11.02 -21.42
C ALA A 289 17.52 -10.92 -20.16
N LEU A 290 18.68 -10.25 -20.28
CA LEU A 290 19.60 -10.04 -19.16
C LEU A 290 18.96 -9.23 -18.03
N VAL A 291 18.26 -8.13 -18.34
CA VAL A 291 17.57 -7.32 -17.32
C VAL A 291 16.45 -8.11 -16.66
N GLN A 292 15.71 -8.93 -17.42
CA GLN A 292 14.67 -9.79 -16.85
C GLN A 292 15.26 -10.82 -15.87
N GLU A 293 16.33 -11.51 -16.26
CA GLU A 293 17.03 -12.49 -15.43
C GLU A 293 17.56 -11.85 -14.14
N LEU A 294 18.27 -10.72 -14.23
CA LEU A 294 18.81 -10.01 -13.06
C LEU A 294 17.71 -9.55 -12.08
N VAL A 295 16.57 -9.07 -12.59
CA VAL A 295 15.45 -8.64 -11.74
C VAL A 295 14.80 -9.86 -11.07
N MET A 296 14.68 -10.98 -11.78
CA MET A 296 14.17 -12.23 -11.22
C MET A 296 15.12 -12.80 -10.17
N ASP A 297 16.43 -12.81 -10.41
CA ASP A 297 17.44 -13.28 -9.46
C ASP A 297 17.45 -12.44 -8.18
N LEU A 298 17.34 -11.11 -8.30
CA LEU A 298 17.24 -10.23 -7.13
C LEU A 298 15.92 -10.44 -6.36
N ALA A 299 14.82 -10.72 -7.06
CA ALA A 299 13.53 -11.04 -6.45
C ALA A 299 13.57 -12.40 -5.73
N ASP A 300 14.13 -13.43 -6.35
CA ASP A 300 14.28 -14.77 -5.80
C ASP A 300 15.25 -14.80 -4.61
N ALA A 301 16.33 -14.00 -4.68
CA ALA A 301 17.23 -13.79 -3.55
C ALA A 301 16.47 -13.24 -2.34
N VAL A 302 15.66 -12.21 -2.54
CA VAL A 302 14.82 -11.63 -1.47
C VAL A 302 13.79 -12.62 -0.95
N GLU A 303 13.13 -13.40 -1.83
CA GLU A 303 12.20 -14.45 -1.40
C GLU A 303 12.90 -15.49 -0.50
N SER A 304 14.10 -15.93 -0.89
CA SER A 304 14.90 -16.85 -0.08
C SER A 304 15.27 -16.24 1.28
N ARG A 305 15.61 -14.94 1.34
CA ARG A 305 15.92 -14.25 2.61
C ARG A 305 14.69 -14.09 3.50
N ILE A 306 13.54 -13.75 2.93
CA ILE A 306 12.27 -13.70 3.66
C ILE A 306 11.96 -15.09 4.24
N ARG A 307 12.01 -16.14 3.41
CA ARG A 307 11.79 -17.51 3.86
C ARG A 307 12.73 -17.91 4.99
N TYR A 308 14.01 -17.54 4.87
CA TYR A 308 15.03 -17.80 5.88
C TYR A 308 14.77 -17.07 7.21
N ALA A 309 14.21 -15.85 7.17
CA ALA A 309 13.89 -15.09 8.37
C ALA A 309 12.69 -15.64 9.15
N PHE A 310 11.75 -16.29 8.45
CA PHE A 310 10.57 -16.90 9.06
C PHE A 310 10.75 -18.40 9.41
N ASP A 311 11.91 -19.01 9.13
CA ASP A 311 12.16 -20.43 9.38
C ASP A 311 12.40 -20.75 10.88
N MET A 312 11.36 -21.28 11.52
CA MET A 312 11.41 -21.69 12.92
C MET A 312 12.42 -22.82 13.20
N SER A 313 12.66 -23.71 12.23
CA SER A 313 13.58 -24.83 12.42
C SER A 313 15.02 -24.35 12.56
N ARG A 314 15.38 -23.28 11.84
CA ARG A 314 16.68 -22.63 11.95
C ARG A 314 16.80 -21.84 13.26
N ILE A 315 15.79 -21.05 13.62
CA ILE A 315 15.77 -20.31 14.89
C ILE A 315 15.95 -21.28 16.08
N SER A 316 15.32 -22.45 16.02
CA SER A 316 15.47 -23.47 17.07
C SER A 316 16.91 -23.98 17.19
N LYS A 317 17.61 -24.20 16.07
CA LYS A 317 19.02 -24.62 16.05
C LYS A 317 19.95 -23.52 16.56
N ASP A 318 19.75 -22.28 16.13
CA ASP A 318 20.57 -21.13 16.54
C ASP A 318 20.49 -20.91 18.06
N VAL A 319 19.29 -21.04 18.65
CA VAL A 319 19.11 -20.93 20.11
C VAL A 319 19.73 -22.12 20.86
N LEU A 320 19.51 -23.35 20.39
CA LEU A 320 20.08 -24.57 21.00
C LEU A 320 21.63 -24.59 20.96
N THR A 321 22.24 -24.06 19.90
CA THR A 321 23.72 -23.95 19.83
C THR A 321 24.28 -22.94 20.83
N LYS A 322 23.57 -21.84 21.12
CA LYS A 322 24.00 -20.83 22.10
C LYS A 322 23.85 -21.29 23.55
N GLU A 323 22.91 -22.18 23.87
CA GLU A 323 22.80 -22.80 25.21
C GLU A 323 23.92 -23.81 25.52
N SER A 324 24.55 -24.40 24.49
CA SER A 324 25.64 -25.38 24.69
C SER A 324 26.92 -24.80 25.30
N SER A 325 27.02 -23.46 25.42
CA SER A 325 28.17 -22.79 26.05
C SER A 325 28.02 -22.46 27.55
N THR A 326 26.86 -22.70 28.21
CA THR A 326 26.67 -22.22 29.59
C THR A 326 26.05 -23.18 30.60
N THR A 327 25.76 -24.45 30.31
CA THR A 327 25.41 -25.39 31.40
C THR A 327 25.82 -26.83 31.10
N SER A 328 26.78 -27.32 31.88
CA SER A 328 27.19 -28.72 31.95
C SER A 328 26.23 -29.55 32.81
N GLN A 329 25.94 -30.76 32.32
CA GLN A 329 25.39 -31.97 32.97
C GLN A 329 23.88 -32.12 33.12
N GLY A 330 23.33 -33.06 32.33
CA GLY A 330 22.00 -33.64 32.50
C GLY A 330 21.64 -34.57 31.33
N LEU A 331 21.94 -35.86 31.47
CA LEU A 331 21.54 -36.93 30.56
C LEU A 331 20.00 -36.97 30.44
N MET A 332 19.45 -36.40 29.37
CA MET A 332 18.04 -36.56 28.99
C MET A 332 17.94 -36.85 27.50
N TYR A 333 17.24 -37.94 27.19
CA TYR A 333 16.82 -38.46 25.89
C TYR A 333 16.77 -37.41 24.75
N LYS A 334 17.60 -37.61 23.71
CA LYS A 334 17.40 -37.01 22.38
C LYS A 334 16.15 -37.62 21.73
N SER A 335 14.98 -37.07 22.03
CA SER A 335 13.74 -37.43 21.34
C SER A 335 13.05 -36.18 20.81
N ARG A 336 13.06 -36.07 19.47
CA ARG A 336 12.42 -35.07 18.60
C ARG A 336 12.91 -33.64 18.83
N VAL A 337 13.52 -33.05 17.80
CA VAL A 337 13.78 -31.61 17.72
C VAL A 337 12.45 -30.91 17.95
N ARG A 338 12.27 -30.35 19.14
CA ARG A 338 11.05 -29.63 19.52
C ARG A 338 11.13 -28.27 18.84
N THR A 339 10.37 -28.11 17.76
CA THR A 339 10.38 -26.90 16.94
C THR A 339 9.61 -25.75 17.57
N GLU A 340 8.76 -26.01 18.57
CA GLU A 340 8.01 -24.98 19.29
C GLU A 340 8.67 -24.62 20.63
N PRO A 341 8.84 -23.31 20.92
CA PRO A 341 9.44 -22.86 22.17
C PRO A 341 8.55 -23.16 23.39
N THR A 342 9.19 -23.35 24.54
CA THR A 342 8.52 -23.44 25.84
C THR A 342 8.48 -22.08 26.52
N ASN A 343 7.70 -21.90 27.59
CA ASN A 343 7.64 -20.63 28.32
C ASN A 343 9.01 -20.11 28.80
N VAL A 344 10.00 -20.99 29.02
CA VAL A 344 11.36 -20.63 29.45
C VAL A 344 12.23 -20.20 28.27
N THR A 345 12.11 -20.87 27.12
CA THR A 345 12.92 -20.58 25.92
C THR A 345 12.29 -19.53 24.99
N ALA A 346 10.99 -19.23 25.15
CA ALA A 346 10.26 -18.23 24.38
C ALA A 346 10.94 -16.85 24.25
N PRO A 347 11.49 -16.21 25.31
CA PRO A 347 12.15 -14.91 25.17
C PRO A 347 13.43 -14.98 24.32
N GLN A 348 14.19 -16.07 24.39
CA GLN A 348 15.41 -16.26 23.60
C GLN A 348 15.07 -16.50 22.12
N TYR A 349 14.03 -17.30 21.84
CA TYR A 349 13.50 -17.51 20.49
C TYR A 349 12.99 -16.20 19.90
N ALA A 350 12.29 -15.38 20.69
CA ALA A 350 11.80 -14.08 20.26
C ALA A 350 12.97 -13.14 19.93
N ALA A 351 14.01 -13.10 20.77
CA ALA A 351 15.21 -12.30 20.50
C ALA A 351 15.89 -12.70 19.18
N ALA A 352 16.12 -14.01 18.97
CA ALA A 352 16.70 -14.54 17.74
C ALA A 352 15.85 -14.23 16.49
N LEU A 353 14.52 -14.34 16.60
CA LEU A 353 13.58 -13.96 15.54
C LEU A 353 13.72 -12.48 15.17
N TRP A 354 13.76 -11.57 16.16
CA TRP A 354 13.90 -10.14 15.88
C TRP A 354 15.24 -9.78 15.26
N THR A 355 16.34 -10.39 15.72
CA THR A 355 17.66 -10.23 15.06
C THR A 355 17.63 -10.72 13.62
N SER A 356 16.89 -11.79 13.33
CA SER A 356 16.73 -12.26 11.95
C SER A 356 15.92 -11.28 11.09
N PHE A 357 14.91 -10.59 11.65
CA PHE A 357 14.18 -9.55 10.93
C PHE A 357 15.00 -8.28 10.72
N GLU A 358 15.86 -7.91 11.67
CA GLU A 358 16.81 -6.81 11.51
C GLU A 358 17.78 -7.10 10.34
N SER A 359 18.34 -8.31 10.29
CA SER A 359 19.17 -8.77 9.16
C SER A 359 18.40 -8.80 7.84
N LEU A 360 17.14 -9.25 7.85
CA LEU A 360 16.28 -9.27 6.67
C LEU A 360 16.10 -7.86 6.09
N VAL A 361 15.87 -6.86 6.94
CA VAL A 361 15.72 -5.46 6.48
C VAL A 361 16.99 -4.94 5.82
N GLU A 362 18.18 -5.25 6.35
CA GLU A 362 19.45 -4.86 5.72
C GLU A 362 19.62 -5.51 4.34
N GLU A 363 19.34 -6.80 4.23
CA GLU A 363 19.47 -7.55 2.98
C GLU A 363 18.45 -7.11 1.93
N MET A 364 17.20 -6.87 2.34
CA MET A 364 16.15 -6.29 1.50
C MET A 364 16.54 -4.88 1.01
N THR A 365 17.13 -4.06 1.88
CA THR A 365 17.64 -2.73 1.52
C THR A 365 18.69 -2.85 0.41
N GLY A 366 19.67 -3.75 0.58
CA GLY A 366 20.71 -3.99 -0.41
C GLY A 366 20.15 -4.41 -1.77
N CYS A 367 19.18 -5.33 -1.80
CA CYS A 367 18.56 -5.78 -3.06
C CYS A 367 17.75 -4.67 -3.73
N CYS A 368 16.98 -3.90 -2.95
CA CYS A 368 16.20 -2.77 -3.46
C CYS A 368 17.12 -1.70 -4.09
N ILE A 369 18.20 -1.34 -3.40
CA ILE A 369 19.21 -0.39 -3.89
C ILE A 369 19.79 -0.86 -5.24
N LYS A 370 20.12 -2.14 -5.38
CA LYS A 370 20.63 -2.73 -6.64
C LYS A 370 19.63 -2.62 -7.79
N VAL A 371 18.35 -2.90 -7.55
CA VAL A 371 17.29 -2.77 -8.57
C VAL A 371 17.14 -1.31 -9.03
N TYR A 372 17.18 -0.35 -8.10
CA TYR A 372 17.09 1.07 -8.46
C TYR A 372 18.37 1.58 -9.14
N ALA A 373 19.55 1.11 -8.75
CA ALA A 373 20.79 1.40 -9.46
C ALA A 373 20.72 0.91 -10.92
N LEU A 374 20.24 -0.32 -11.14
CA LEU A 374 19.99 -0.88 -12.47
C LEU A 374 18.98 -0.03 -13.26
N GLU A 375 17.83 0.28 -12.68
CA GLU A 375 16.79 1.08 -13.35
C GLU A 375 17.28 2.50 -13.69
N ASN A 376 18.05 3.13 -12.79
CA ASN A 376 18.60 4.46 -13.02
C ASN A 376 19.59 4.45 -14.20
N VAL A 377 20.52 3.49 -14.24
CA VAL A 377 21.45 3.39 -15.38
C VAL A 377 20.70 3.12 -16.69
N LEU A 378 19.67 2.26 -16.67
CA LEU A 378 18.82 2.00 -17.84
C LEU A 378 18.04 3.25 -18.31
N LYS A 379 17.64 4.14 -17.40
CA LYS A 379 16.97 5.41 -17.73
C LYS A 379 17.91 6.44 -18.35
N TYR A 380 19.15 6.51 -17.88
CA TYR A 380 20.11 7.53 -18.31
C TYR A 380 20.89 7.13 -19.56
N LYS A 381 21.12 5.83 -19.78
CA LYS A 381 21.80 5.33 -20.98
C LYS A 381 20.88 5.39 -22.20
N ARG A 382 21.42 5.97 -23.27
CA ARG A 382 20.79 6.04 -24.59
C ARG A 382 21.69 5.42 -25.62
N ASP A 383 21.07 4.77 -26.61
CA ASP A 383 21.80 4.32 -27.78
C ASP A 383 22.35 5.54 -28.54
N LEU A 384 23.62 5.43 -28.97
CA LEU A 384 24.32 6.48 -29.70
C LEU A 384 23.71 6.72 -31.08
N ILE A 385 23.11 5.68 -31.68
CA ILE A 385 22.60 5.73 -33.06
C ILE A 385 21.09 5.99 -33.08
N THR A 386 20.30 5.23 -32.31
CA THR A 386 18.83 5.36 -32.31
C THR A 386 18.31 6.38 -31.29
N GLN A 387 19.15 6.84 -30.36
CA GLN A 387 18.75 7.67 -29.20
C GLN A 387 17.67 7.02 -28.31
N ALA A 388 17.34 5.75 -28.52
CA ALA A 388 16.40 5.01 -27.70
C ALA A 388 16.99 4.80 -26.30
N VAL A 389 16.15 4.96 -25.27
CA VAL A 389 16.54 4.71 -23.88
C VAL A 389 16.59 3.21 -23.66
N PHE A 390 17.63 2.72 -22.98
CA PHE A 390 17.80 1.29 -22.73
C PHE A 390 16.63 0.68 -21.95
N LEU A 391 15.98 1.48 -21.10
CA LEU A 391 14.75 1.08 -20.42
C LEU A 391 13.63 0.71 -21.40
N ASP A 392 13.42 1.45 -22.49
CA ASP A 392 12.33 1.17 -23.44
C ASP A 392 12.56 -0.14 -24.19
N GLU A 393 13.83 -0.50 -24.41
CA GLU A 393 14.20 -1.79 -24.99
C GLU A 393 14.06 -2.93 -23.99
N ALA A 394 14.44 -2.73 -22.73
CA ALA A 394 14.18 -3.70 -21.67
C ALA A 394 12.67 -3.95 -21.51
N LEU A 395 11.83 -2.91 -21.57
CA LEU A 395 10.37 -3.02 -21.50
C LEU A 395 9.73 -3.81 -22.66
N LYS A 396 10.47 -4.13 -23.72
CA LYS A 396 9.96 -5.05 -24.77
C LYS A 396 9.87 -6.50 -24.26
N ALA A 397 10.74 -6.90 -23.33
CA ALA A 397 10.69 -8.20 -22.67
C ALA A 397 10.03 -8.12 -21.28
N LEU A 398 10.14 -6.98 -20.60
CA LEU A 398 9.54 -6.75 -19.29
C LEU A 398 8.21 -5.99 -19.43
N GLU A 399 7.11 -6.59 -18.97
CA GLU A 399 5.77 -5.95 -19.01
C GLU A 399 5.69 -4.65 -18.17
N ASN A 400 6.57 -4.52 -17.17
CA ASN A 400 6.57 -3.41 -16.21
C ASN A 400 8.01 -3.01 -15.84
N LYS A 401 8.17 -1.88 -15.15
CA LYS A 401 9.49 -1.39 -14.69
C LYS A 401 10.16 -2.42 -13.75
N PRO A 402 11.50 -2.55 -13.77
CA PRO A 402 12.26 -3.40 -12.85
C PRO A 402 11.85 -3.21 -11.37
N SER A 403 11.77 -1.96 -10.90
CA SER A 403 11.31 -1.64 -9.53
C SER A 403 9.92 -2.19 -9.22
N THR A 404 8.96 -2.02 -10.13
CA THR A 404 7.57 -2.49 -9.90
C THR A 404 7.46 -4.01 -9.86
N ILE A 405 8.25 -4.73 -10.66
CA ILE A 405 8.29 -6.20 -10.63
C ILE A 405 8.89 -6.66 -9.29
N PHE A 406 9.99 -6.04 -8.86
CA PHE A 406 10.63 -6.32 -7.59
C PHE A 406 9.70 -6.06 -6.39
N TRP A 407 9.05 -4.90 -6.32
CA TRP A 407 8.13 -4.58 -5.22
C TRP A 407 6.93 -5.53 -5.13
N ASN A 408 6.39 -5.94 -6.29
CA ASN A 408 5.32 -6.93 -6.33
C ASN A 408 5.78 -8.30 -5.86
N ALA A 409 6.96 -8.76 -6.29
CA ALA A 409 7.54 -10.02 -5.83
C ALA A 409 7.84 -9.99 -4.33
N LEU A 410 8.46 -8.92 -3.85
CA LEU A 410 8.76 -8.69 -2.43
C LEU A 410 7.50 -8.75 -1.56
N SER A 411 6.45 -8.01 -1.93
CA SER A 411 5.21 -7.97 -1.15
C SER A 411 4.48 -9.31 -1.17
N ARG A 412 4.38 -9.98 -2.33
CA ARG A 412 3.76 -11.31 -2.42
C ARG A 412 4.51 -12.34 -1.59
N SER A 413 5.85 -12.34 -1.66
CA SER A 413 6.69 -13.25 -0.88
C SER A 413 6.55 -12.99 0.63
N LEU A 414 6.58 -11.71 1.04
CA LEU A 414 6.39 -11.30 2.43
C LEU A 414 5.01 -11.72 2.95
N GLU A 415 3.94 -11.47 2.20
CA GLU A 415 2.57 -11.84 2.58
C GLU A 415 2.44 -13.36 2.73
N LYS A 416 2.92 -14.12 1.72
CA LYS A 416 2.87 -15.58 1.69
C LYS A 416 3.60 -16.17 2.89
N HIS A 417 4.88 -15.84 3.07
CA HIS A 417 5.69 -16.43 4.15
C HIS A 417 5.27 -15.95 5.53
N ALA A 418 4.87 -14.69 5.71
CA ALA A 418 4.40 -14.22 7.00
C ALA A 418 3.06 -14.88 7.39
N ARG A 419 2.14 -15.06 6.45
CA ARG A 419 0.85 -15.73 6.69
C ARG A 419 1.01 -17.23 6.90
N GLU A 420 1.79 -17.93 6.08
CA GLU A 420 2.05 -19.37 6.22
C GLU A 420 2.75 -19.68 7.54
N SER A 421 3.77 -18.89 7.92
CA SER A 421 4.53 -19.10 9.14
C SER A 421 3.71 -18.78 10.40
N ALA A 422 2.84 -17.77 10.35
CA ALA A 422 1.90 -17.50 11.43
C ALA A 422 0.83 -18.60 11.59
N LYS A 423 0.38 -19.23 10.49
CA LYS A 423 -0.52 -20.38 10.57
C LYS A 423 0.18 -21.65 11.08
N GLY A 424 1.46 -21.82 10.73
CA GLY A 424 2.26 -22.99 11.11
C GLY A 424 2.80 -22.95 12.54
N SER A 425 2.86 -21.77 13.18
CA SER A 425 3.39 -21.61 14.54
C SER A 425 2.60 -20.60 15.37
N SER A 426 1.97 -21.09 16.44
CA SER A 426 1.26 -20.26 17.42
C SER A 426 2.18 -19.22 18.07
N PHE A 427 3.44 -19.61 18.35
CA PHE A 427 4.46 -18.72 18.90
C PHE A 427 4.79 -17.56 17.95
N LEU A 428 4.97 -17.81 16.64
CA LEU A 428 5.23 -16.74 15.67
C LEU A 428 4.03 -15.79 15.57
N GLN A 429 2.82 -16.35 15.47
CA GLN A 429 1.60 -15.53 15.42
C GLN A 429 1.49 -14.63 16.66
N GLN A 430 1.69 -15.18 17.86
CA GLN A 430 1.63 -14.42 19.10
C GLN A 430 2.76 -13.37 19.19
N THR A 431 3.99 -13.74 18.86
CA THR A 431 5.15 -12.85 18.95
C THR A 431 5.05 -11.68 17.97
N LEU A 432 4.67 -11.95 16.71
CA LEU A 432 4.46 -10.93 15.68
C LEU A 432 3.27 -10.04 15.97
N THR A 433 2.17 -10.60 16.50
CA THR A 433 1.00 -9.81 16.91
C THR A 433 1.35 -8.90 18.09
N THR A 434 2.01 -9.42 19.13
CA THR A 434 2.43 -8.61 20.30
C THR A 434 3.45 -7.54 19.92
N GLY A 435 4.39 -7.91 19.06
CA GLY A 435 5.50 -7.07 18.62
C GLY A 435 5.25 -6.33 17.32
N TYR A 436 3.99 -6.20 16.87
CA TYR A 436 3.67 -5.50 15.63
C TYR A 436 4.23 -4.06 15.61
N PRO A 437 4.15 -3.26 16.69
CA PRO A 437 4.84 -1.96 16.75
C PRO A 437 6.33 -2.03 16.46
N LYS A 438 7.02 -3.07 16.96
CA LYS A 438 8.45 -3.29 16.70
C LYS A 438 8.70 -3.67 15.23
N LEU A 439 7.86 -4.54 14.66
CA LEU A 439 7.92 -4.90 13.25
C LEU A 439 7.73 -3.67 12.36
N LEU A 440 6.74 -2.84 12.65
CA LEU A 440 6.46 -1.62 11.89
C LEU A 440 7.64 -0.63 11.93
N ARG A 441 8.33 -0.50 13.08
CA ARG A 441 9.57 0.31 13.19
C ARG A 441 10.70 -0.21 12.30
N LEU A 442 10.83 -1.53 12.14
CA LEU A 442 11.83 -2.11 11.23
C LEU A 442 11.52 -1.73 9.77
N PHE A 443 10.24 -1.76 9.37
CA PHE A 443 9.84 -1.31 8.03
C PHE A 443 9.96 0.21 7.85
N HIS A 444 9.74 1.01 8.87
CA HIS A 444 10.04 2.45 8.81
C HIS A 444 11.54 2.70 8.61
N SER A 445 12.40 1.96 9.31
CA SER A 445 13.85 2.01 9.12
C SER A 445 14.25 1.59 7.70
N PHE A 446 13.63 0.53 7.18
CA PHE A 446 13.77 0.09 5.79
C PHE A 446 13.42 1.22 4.81
N PHE A 447 12.24 1.82 4.94
CA PHE A 447 11.78 2.91 4.07
C PHE A 447 12.69 4.14 4.17
N ALA A 448 13.14 4.50 5.37
CA ALA A 448 14.06 5.62 5.58
C ALA A 448 15.41 5.40 4.89
N LYS A 449 15.94 4.16 4.89
CA LYS A 449 17.21 3.83 4.23
C LYS A 449 17.12 3.89 2.71
N ILE A 450 16.01 3.41 2.13
CA ILE A 450 15.83 3.41 0.66
C ILE A 450 15.40 4.78 0.12
N ALA A 451 14.82 5.66 0.93
CA ALA A 451 14.31 6.96 0.49
C ALA A 451 15.40 7.88 -0.11
N VAL A 452 16.69 7.64 0.17
CA VAL A 452 17.80 8.39 -0.42
C VAL A 452 17.98 8.09 -1.91
N GLN A 453 17.67 6.86 -2.33
CA GLN A 453 17.93 6.36 -3.69
C GLN A 453 16.65 6.09 -4.49
N THR A 454 15.50 6.16 -3.82
CA THR A 454 14.19 5.84 -4.38
C THR A 454 13.24 6.99 -4.10
N ASP A 455 12.26 7.21 -4.99
CA ASP A 455 11.17 8.17 -4.77
C ASP A 455 10.14 7.68 -3.73
N THR A 456 10.52 6.74 -2.85
CA THR A 456 9.61 6.20 -1.84
C THR A 456 9.43 7.22 -0.73
N VAL A 457 8.18 7.62 -0.54
CA VAL A 457 7.77 8.56 0.50
C VAL A 457 6.88 7.83 1.48
N TYR A 458 7.33 7.76 2.74
CA TYR A 458 6.50 7.33 3.86
C TYR A 458 6.39 8.49 4.85
N THR A 459 5.38 9.32 4.67
CA THR A 459 5.11 10.49 5.52
C THR A 459 3.67 10.47 6.03
N GLN A 460 3.39 11.32 7.00
CA GLN A 460 2.06 11.42 7.63
C GLN A 460 0.95 11.80 6.63
N THR A 461 1.31 12.46 5.53
CA THR A 461 0.41 13.04 4.53
C THR A 461 0.44 12.32 3.19
N GLN A 462 1.53 11.62 2.87
CA GLN A 462 1.71 10.94 1.60
C GLN A 462 2.43 9.61 1.77
N GLN A 463 1.85 8.57 1.17
CA GLN A 463 2.42 7.23 1.09
C GLN A 463 2.63 6.87 -0.38
N SER A 464 3.83 6.39 -0.72
CA SER A 464 4.10 5.87 -2.06
C SER A 464 3.41 4.51 -2.25
N PRO A 465 3.01 4.15 -3.48
CA PRO A 465 2.32 2.88 -3.74
C PRO A 465 3.14 1.66 -3.29
N GLU A 466 4.46 1.72 -3.34
CA GLU A 466 5.38 0.68 -2.89
C GLU A 466 5.24 0.43 -1.37
N THR A 467 5.24 1.52 -0.58
CA THR A 467 5.07 1.43 0.87
C THR A 467 3.71 0.83 1.25
N ILE A 468 2.65 1.20 0.53
CA ILE A 468 1.29 0.69 0.74
C ILE A 468 1.23 -0.82 0.46
N ILE A 469 1.83 -1.28 -0.64
CA ILE A 469 1.82 -2.69 -1.04
C ILE A 469 2.59 -3.56 -0.03
N VAL A 470 3.70 -3.06 0.52
CA VAL A 470 4.46 -3.77 1.57
C VAL A 470 3.72 -3.79 2.90
N LEU A 471 3.16 -2.66 3.35
CA LEU A 471 2.40 -2.61 4.61
C LEU A 471 1.11 -3.42 4.54
N ARG A 472 0.47 -3.49 3.36
CA ARG A 472 -0.70 -4.35 3.13
C ARG A 472 -0.37 -5.83 3.36
N ALA A 473 0.82 -6.29 3.00
CA ALA A 473 1.27 -7.66 3.29
C ALA A 473 1.29 -7.98 4.80
N LEU A 474 1.41 -6.96 5.65
CA LEU A 474 1.44 -7.08 7.12
C LEU A 474 0.11 -6.73 7.81
N SER A 475 -0.90 -6.31 7.05
CA SER A 475 -2.20 -5.83 7.56
C SER A 475 -2.92 -6.84 8.45
N ASN A 476 -2.72 -8.14 8.23
CA ASN A 476 -3.28 -9.18 9.09
C ASN A 476 -2.76 -9.09 10.53
N PHE A 477 -1.48 -8.78 10.73
CA PHE A 477 -0.90 -8.61 12.07
C PHE A 477 -1.35 -7.31 12.71
N GLU A 478 -1.53 -6.24 11.93
CA GLU A 478 -2.12 -4.99 12.40
C GLU A 478 -3.54 -5.22 12.92
N ALA A 479 -4.39 -5.92 12.16
CA ALA A 479 -5.76 -6.23 12.56
C ALA A 479 -5.80 -7.09 13.84
N LEU A 480 -4.93 -8.10 13.94
CA LEU A 480 -4.81 -8.92 15.15
C LEU A 480 -4.29 -8.13 16.35
N TYR A 481 -3.35 -7.20 16.13
CA TYR A 481 -2.84 -6.30 17.16
C TYR A 481 -3.95 -5.38 17.66
N LEU A 482 -4.69 -4.72 16.75
CA LEU A 482 -5.81 -3.84 17.08
C LEU A 482 -6.95 -4.58 17.79
N SER A 483 -7.26 -5.81 17.36
CA SER A 483 -8.23 -6.66 18.07
C SER A 483 -7.75 -6.99 19.49
N ARG A 484 -6.47 -7.27 19.66
CA ARG A 484 -5.89 -7.53 20.98
C ARG A 484 -5.90 -6.29 21.88
N THR A 485 -5.54 -5.11 21.38
CA THR A 485 -5.58 -3.88 22.19
C THR A 485 -6.99 -3.58 22.64
N ALA A 486 -7.98 -3.72 21.75
CA ALA A 486 -9.41 -3.60 22.10
C ALA A 486 -9.83 -4.64 23.16
N ASN A 487 -9.46 -5.91 22.99
CA ASN A 487 -9.78 -6.97 23.94
C ASN A 487 -9.14 -6.73 25.31
N ARG A 488 -7.88 -6.29 25.35
CA ARG A 488 -7.18 -5.98 26.60
C ARG A 488 -7.83 -4.80 27.33
N LEU A 489 -8.19 -3.73 26.62
CA LEU A 489 -8.88 -2.59 27.23
C LEU A 489 -10.26 -3.00 27.75
N ASN A 490 -11.01 -3.76 26.97
CA ASN A 490 -12.30 -4.32 27.38
C ASN A 490 -12.16 -5.28 28.57
N GLU A 491 -11.08 -6.05 28.66
CA GLU A 491 -10.79 -6.91 29.80
C GLU A 491 -10.52 -6.10 31.06
N VAL A 492 -9.68 -5.06 30.99
CA VAL A 492 -9.42 -4.15 32.13
C VAL A 492 -10.71 -3.48 32.59
N VAL A 493 -11.55 -3.02 31.65
CA VAL A 493 -12.89 -2.47 31.97
C VAL A 493 -13.81 -3.56 32.54
N SER A 494 -13.75 -4.80 32.06
CA SER A 494 -14.58 -5.90 32.60
C SER A 494 -14.15 -6.32 34.00
N GLN A 495 -12.85 -6.37 34.27
CA GLN A 495 -12.30 -6.67 35.58
C GLN A 495 -12.67 -5.58 36.59
N ALA A 496 -12.58 -4.30 36.21
CA ALA A 496 -13.00 -3.18 37.05
C ALA A 496 -14.48 -3.29 37.48
N PHE A 497 -15.35 -3.80 36.61
CA PHE A 497 -16.79 -3.91 36.86
C PHE A 497 -17.23 -5.31 37.34
N GLY A 498 -16.29 -6.25 37.52
CA GLY A 498 -16.60 -7.64 37.88
C GLY A 498 -17.27 -7.82 39.25
N GLY A 499 -17.08 -6.85 40.15
CA GLY A 499 -17.70 -6.81 41.48
C GLY A 499 -19.19 -6.39 41.49
N GLY A 500 -19.71 -5.90 40.37
CA GLY A 500 -21.09 -5.43 40.25
C GLY A 500 -21.48 -4.40 41.31
N THR A 501 -22.71 -4.48 41.82
CA THR A 501 -23.22 -3.57 42.86
C THR A 501 -22.65 -3.84 44.26
N ARG A 502 -22.02 -5.00 44.48
CA ARG A 502 -21.42 -5.38 45.78
C ARG A 502 -20.03 -4.79 45.97
N SER A 503 -19.30 -4.59 44.88
CA SER A 503 -17.98 -3.95 44.86
C SER A 503 -17.88 -3.10 43.59
N PRO A 504 -18.48 -1.90 43.58
CA PRO A 504 -18.40 -1.00 42.44
C PRO A 504 -16.95 -0.52 42.24
N PRO A 505 -16.56 -0.17 41.00
CA PRO A 505 -15.23 0.35 40.73
C PRO A 505 -15.04 1.71 41.42
N GLY A 506 -13.86 1.91 42.01
CA GLY A 506 -13.47 3.14 42.69
C GLY A 506 -12.21 3.75 42.09
N MET A 507 -11.40 4.38 42.95
CA MET A 507 -10.21 5.14 42.55
C MET A 507 -9.15 4.27 41.85
N THR A 508 -8.86 3.08 42.40
CA THR A 508 -7.82 2.19 41.88
C THR A 508 -8.14 1.71 40.47
N GLU A 509 -9.40 1.37 40.21
CA GLU A 509 -9.87 0.89 38.92
C GLU A 509 -9.82 2.01 37.88
N GLY A 510 -10.27 3.22 38.23
CA GLY A 510 -10.21 4.39 37.34
C GLY A 510 -8.78 4.75 36.93
N ILE A 511 -7.83 4.67 37.87
CA ILE A 511 -6.40 4.88 37.60
C ILE A 511 -5.85 3.78 36.69
N ASN A 512 -6.21 2.51 36.92
CA ASN A 512 -5.72 1.38 36.14
C ASN A 512 -6.25 1.42 34.70
N ILE A 513 -7.52 1.79 34.50
CA ILE A 513 -8.11 1.98 33.17
C ILE A 513 -7.37 3.10 32.42
N ALA A 514 -7.20 4.27 33.04
CA ALA A 514 -6.49 5.39 32.41
C ALA A 514 -5.03 5.03 32.08
N ARG A 515 -4.34 4.30 32.96
CA ARG A 515 -2.98 3.81 32.71
C ARG A 515 -2.94 2.82 31.54
N ALA A 516 -3.89 1.90 31.45
CA ALA A 516 -3.97 0.96 30.34
C ALA A 516 -4.16 1.71 29.01
N VAL A 517 -5.06 2.69 28.96
CA VAL A 517 -5.29 3.54 27.78
C VAL A 517 -4.01 4.30 27.39
N ALA A 518 -3.33 4.94 28.36
CA ALA A 518 -2.09 5.67 28.10
C ALA A 518 -0.99 4.76 27.54
N ASN A 519 -0.79 3.58 28.14
CA ASN A 519 0.21 2.61 27.68
C ASN A 519 -0.04 2.12 26.24
N GLU A 520 -1.29 1.89 25.87
CA GLU A 520 -1.64 1.46 24.50
C GLU A 520 -1.42 2.61 23.49
N LEU A 521 -1.74 3.86 23.84
CA LEU A 521 -1.44 5.02 22.99
C LEU A 521 0.07 5.24 22.83
N ASP A 522 0.84 5.16 23.93
CA ASP A 522 2.28 5.36 23.91
C ASP A 522 3.00 4.31 23.05
N SER A 523 2.50 3.06 23.08
CA SER A 523 3.05 1.97 22.26
C SER A 523 2.92 2.24 20.76
N ALA A 524 1.88 2.97 20.34
CA ALA A 524 1.61 3.31 18.96
C ALA A 524 2.23 4.65 18.54
N LYS A 525 2.56 5.55 19.50
CA LYS A 525 2.91 6.98 19.32
C LYS A 525 3.85 7.32 18.15
N PHE A 526 4.74 6.40 17.78
CA PHE A 526 5.72 6.59 16.71
C PHE A 526 5.11 6.58 15.29
N ASP A 527 3.96 5.93 15.08
CA ASP A 527 3.31 5.84 13.76
C ASP A 527 1.91 6.51 13.77
N PRO A 528 1.69 7.59 13.01
CA PRO A 528 0.44 8.35 13.04
C PRO A 528 -0.81 7.56 12.65
N LEU A 529 -0.69 6.59 11.75
CA LEU A 529 -1.82 5.79 11.30
C LEU A 529 -2.20 4.75 12.35
N LEU A 530 -1.21 4.09 12.92
CA LEU A 530 -1.41 3.12 14.00
C LEU A 530 -2.01 3.79 15.24
N VAL A 531 -1.50 4.97 15.64
CA VAL A 531 -2.05 5.73 16.78
C VAL A 531 -3.51 6.08 16.54
N ARG A 532 -3.87 6.49 15.31
CA ARG A 532 -5.26 6.80 14.96
C ARG A 532 -6.16 5.58 15.09
N SER A 533 -5.75 4.43 14.59
CA SER A 533 -6.50 3.17 14.72
C SER A 533 -6.64 2.74 16.18
N VAL A 534 -5.58 2.87 16.99
CA VAL A 534 -5.61 2.57 18.43
C VAL A 534 -6.52 3.55 19.18
N ALA A 535 -6.47 4.83 18.85
CA ALA A 535 -7.34 5.85 19.44
C ALA A 535 -8.82 5.61 19.16
N GLN A 536 -9.18 5.11 17.97
CA GLN A 536 -10.56 4.69 17.66
C GLN A 536 -11.01 3.52 18.53
N ASN A 537 -10.16 2.50 18.71
CA ASN A 537 -10.46 1.37 19.59
C ASN A 537 -10.61 1.79 21.07
N ILE A 538 -9.78 2.75 21.51
CA ILE A 538 -9.88 3.35 22.85
C ILE A 538 -11.21 4.09 23.00
N ALA A 539 -11.61 4.91 22.04
CA ALA A 539 -12.87 5.63 22.07
C ALA A 539 -14.06 4.67 22.25
N SER A 540 -14.09 3.58 21.48
CA SER A 540 -15.11 2.53 21.61
C SER A 540 -15.06 1.82 22.97
N SER A 541 -13.86 1.55 23.51
CA SER A 541 -13.69 0.95 24.84
C SER A 541 -14.18 1.87 25.96
N LEU A 542 -13.93 3.19 25.84
CA LEU A 542 -14.42 4.20 26.78
C LEU A 542 -15.94 4.39 26.69
N GLU A 543 -16.53 4.28 25.51
CA GLU A 543 -17.99 4.22 25.36
C GLU A 543 -18.59 2.98 26.04
N GLY A 544 -17.94 1.82 25.91
CA GLY A 544 -18.29 0.60 26.63
C GLY A 544 -18.21 0.77 28.15
N LEU A 545 -17.17 1.45 28.65
CA LEU A 545 -17.03 1.84 30.05
C LEU A 545 -18.20 2.72 30.52
N LEU A 546 -18.55 3.75 29.74
CA LEU A 546 -19.67 4.65 30.04
C LEU A 546 -21.01 3.92 30.10
N SER A 547 -21.27 3.02 29.15
CA SER A 547 -22.49 2.21 29.12
C SER A 547 -22.62 1.32 30.36
N ARG A 548 -21.53 0.67 30.77
CA ARG A 548 -21.50 -0.17 31.98
C ARG A 548 -21.64 0.66 33.26
N ALA A 549 -21.01 1.83 33.32
CA ALA A 549 -21.17 2.76 34.43
C ALA A 549 -22.63 3.20 34.56
N ASP A 550 -23.27 3.66 33.47
CA ASP A 550 -24.67 4.11 33.51
C ASP A 550 -25.64 3.00 33.91
N GLY A 551 -25.35 1.74 33.54
CA GLY A 551 -26.13 0.58 33.95
C GLY A 551 -26.05 0.24 35.45
N LEU A 552 -25.01 0.69 36.15
CA LEU A 552 -24.86 0.48 37.60
C LEU A 552 -25.35 1.67 38.44
N VAL A 553 -25.54 2.87 37.87
CA VAL A 553 -25.94 4.06 38.61
C VAL A 553 -27.31 3.86 39.27
N ALA A 554 -27.35 4.03 40.60
CA ALA A 554 -28.61 4.03 41.34
C ALA A 554 -29.34 5.36 41.14
N ARG A 555 -30.58 5.32 40.63
CA ARG A 555 -31.43 6.51 40.37
C ARG A 555 -32.62 6.64 41.34
N ASP A 556 -32.73 5.71 42.30
CA ASP A 556 -33.83 5.69 43.26
C ASP A 556 -33.74 6.83 44.27
N ARG A 557 -34.84 7.11 44.98
CA ARG A 557 -34.91 8.12 46.05
C ARG A 557 -33.81 7.98 47.09
N LEU A 558 -33.39 6.74 47.39
CA LEU A 558 -32.33 6.45 48.38
C LEU A 558 -30.95 7.01 47.95
N ALA A 559 -30.71 7.20 46.65
CA ALA A 559 -29.46 7.79 46.14
C ALA A 559 -29.30 9.28 46.50
N THR A 560 -30.41 9.98 46.79
CA THR A 560 -30.40 11.43 47.12
C THR A 560 -30.96 11.75 48.51
N THR A 561 -31.45 10.74 49.23
CA THR A 561 -32.01 10.92 50.57
C THR A 561 -30.89 11.18 51.57
N LEU A 562 -30.97 12.29 52.30
CA LEU A 562 -29.97 12.68 53.31
C LEU A 562 -30.46 12.36 54.72
N VAL A 563 -31.31 11.35 54.91
CA VAL A 563 -31.92 11.03 56.21
C VAL A 563 -31.22 9.82 56.82
N GLY A 564 -30.77 9.93 58.06
CA GLY A 564 -30.08 8.87 58.80
C GLY A 564 -28.70 9.29 59.29
N PRO A 565 -28.03 8.44 60.08
CA PRO A 565 -26.73 8.72 60.67
C PRO A 565 -25.55 8.50 59.71
N SER A 566 -25.75 7.81 58.59
CA SER A 566 -24.70 7.48 57.61
C SER A 566 -25.22 7.55 56.18
N ALA A 567 -24.31 7.59 55.20
CA ALA A 567 -24.66 7.48 53.79
C ALA A 567 -25.37 6.16 53.47
N THR A 568 -26.33 6.19 52.54
CA THR A 568 -27.01 4.98 52.08
C THR A 568 -26.10 4.14 51.18
N ILE A 569 -26.38 2.84 51.06
CA ILE A 569 -25.62 1.94 50.17
C ILE A 569 -25.66 2.45 48.72
N GLN A 570 -26.79 3.02 48.28
CA GLN A 570 -26.92 3.63 46.94
C GLN A 570 -26.02 4.86 46.76
N GLN A 571 -25.85 5.68 47.80
CA GLN A 571 -24.94 6.83 47.78
C GLN A 571 -23.48 6.40 47.74
N VAL A 572 -23.11 5.39 48.54
CA VAL A 572 -21.75 4.83 48.54
C VAL A 572 -21.43 4.24 47.16
N LEU A 573 -22.36 3.51 46.55
CA LEU A 573 -22.20 2.95 45.21
C LEU A 573 -21.99 4.05 44.16
N ASN A 574 -22.84 5.08 44.14
CA ASN A 574 -22.71 6.20 43.21
C ASN A 574 -21.41 7.00 43.47
N GLY A 575 -20.98 7.13 44.73
CA GLY A 575 -19.73 7.78 45.12
C GLY A 575 -18.49 7.06 44.59
N GLN A 576 -18.45 5.74 44.69
CA GLN A 576 -17.37 4.92 44.13
C GLN A 576 -17.34 5.00 42.60
N LEU A 577 -18.49 4.83 41.93
CA LEU A 577 -18.61 4.95 40.48
C LEU A 577 -18.15 6.34 39.97
N ALA A 578 -18.62 7.41 40.61
CA ALA A 578 -18.22 8.78 40.29
C ALA A 578 -16.70 8.97 40.50
N THR A 579 -16.15 8.41 41.58
CA THR A 579 -14.70 8.44 41.85
C THR A 579 -13.91 7.75 40.73
N CYS A 580 -14.35 6.59 40.26
CA CYS A 580 -13.71 5.88 39.15
C CYS A 580 -13.70 6.73 37.87
N LEU A 581 -14.86 7.31 37.50
CA LEU A 581 -15.01 8.16 36.32
C LEU A 581 -14.15 9.43 36.40
N TYR A 582 -14.09 10.07 37.58
CA TYR A 582 -13.29 11.27 37.81
C TYR A 582 -11.80 11.00 37.61
N HIS A 583 -11.25 9.98 38.26
CA HIS A 583 -9.81 9.66 38.16
C HIS A 583 -9.44 9.17 36.76
N CYS A 584 -10.36 8.51 36.06
CA CYS A 584 -10.18 8.17 34.66
C CYS A 584 -10.15 9.44 33.79
N HIS A 585 -11.13 10.33 33.93
CA HIS A 585 -11.20 11.59 33.18
C HIS A 585 -9.99 12.50 33.43
N SER A 586 -9.64 12.75 34.69
CA SER A 586 -8.56 13.65 35.10
C SER A 586 -7.17 13.22 34.57
N ARG A 587 -6.94 11.92 34.40
CA ARG A 587 -5.70 11.41 33.80
C ARG A 587 -5.73 11.45 32.29
N LEU A 588 -6.85 11.10 31.67
CA LEU A 588 -7.00 11.13 30.22
C LEU A 588 -7.06 12.56 29.66
N SER A 589 -7.55 13.53 30.44
CA SER A 589 -7.54 14.94 30.03
C SER A 589 -6.13 15.50 29.88
N LYS A 590 -5.16 15.03 30.70
CA LYS A 590 -3.74 15.41 30.58
C LYS A 590 -3.08 14.90 29.30
N LEU A 591 -3.62 13.84 28.68
CA LEU A 591 -3.12 13.35 27.39
C LEU A 591 -3.41 14.34 26.24
N GLN A 592 -4.27 15.34 26.45
CA GLN A 592 -4.53 16.38 25.44
C GLN A 592 -3.30 17.22 25.14
N ASP A 593 -2.37 17.36 26.09
CA ASP A 593 -1.15 18.14 25.92
C ASP A 593 -0.03 17.35 25.20
N GLU A 594 -0.14 16.01 25.12
CA GLU A 594 0.95 15.13 24.67
C GLU A 594 0.80 14.59 23.23
N TYR A 595 -0.39 14.73 22.63
CA TYR A 595 -0.76 14.12 21.35
C TYR A 595 -1.29 15.15 20.33
N PRO A 596 -1.07 14.94 19.02
CA PRO A 596 -1.62 15.81 17.97
C PRO A 596 -3.16 15.83 17.96
N GLU A 597 -3.76 16.98 17.59
CA GLU A 597 -5.22 17.15 17.56
C GLU A 597 -5.96 16.11 16.69
N GLY A 598 -5.34 15.68 15.58
CA GLY A 598 -5.92 14.69 14.68
C GLY A 598 -6.20 13.33 15.34
N VAL A 599 -5.40 12.94 16.33
CA VAL A 599 -5.60 11.73 17.15
C VAL A 599 -6.61 11.98 18.25
N LEU A 600 -6.47 13.12 18.94
CA LEU A 600 -7.32 13.48 20.07
C LEU A 600 -8.79 13.67 19.68
N ASN A 601 -9.07 14.07 18.45
CA ASN A 601 -10.45 14.20 17.95
C ASN A 601 -11.27 12.91 18.09
N PHE A 602 -10.65 11.74 18.00
CA PHE A 602 -11.34 10.46 18.21
C PHE A 602 -11.69 10.21 19.69
N CYS A 603 -10.82 10.62 20.61
CA CYS A 603 -11.00 10.37 22.05
C CYS A 603 -11.73 11.51 22.78
N LYS A 604 -11.75 12.73 22.22
CA LYS A 604 -12.26 13.95 22.88
C LYS A 604 -13.70 13.81 23.35
N ASN A 605 -14.56 13.25 22.50
CA ASN A 605 -15.97 13.05 22.83
C ASN A 605 -16.14 12.02 23.96
N SER A 606 -15.40 10.92 23.93
CA SER A 606 -15.46 9.89 24.98
C SER A 606 -14.90 10.41 26.31
N ILE A 607 -13.80 11.16 26.29
CA ILE A 607 -13.21 11.80 27.50
C ILE A 607 -14.18 12.83 28.09
N ALA A 608 -14.81 13.67 27.26
CA ALA A 608 -15.84 14.59 27.71
C ALA A 608 -17.08 13.84 28.24
N GLY A 609 -17.41 12.69 27.66
CA GLY A 609 -18.44 11.78 28.13
C GLY A 609 -18.21 11.29 29.56
N LEU A 610 -16.96 10.98 29.94
CA LEU A 610 -16.60 10.61 31.31
C LEU A 610 -16.92 11.73 32.31
N ASN A 611 -16.58 12.98 31.97
CA ASN A 611 -16.88 14.12 32.84
C ASN A 611 -18.39 14.36 32.96
N ARG A 612 -19.13 14.31 31.84
CA ARG A 612 -20.60 14.45 31.86
C ARG A 612 -21.28 13.36 32.67
N ALA A 613 -20.80 12.11 32.59
CA ALA A 613 -21.32 11.00 33.38
C ALA A 613 -21.05 11.20 34.87
N PHE A 614 -19.85 11.68 35.22
CA PHE A 614 -19.50 12.07 36.59
C PHE A 614 -20.42 13.18 37.13
N GLU A 615 -20.60 14.27 36.38
CA GLU A 615 -21.48 15.39 36.75
C GLU A 615 -22.93 14.94 36.92
N ARG A 616 -23.43 14.06 36.04
CA ARG A 616 -24.80 13.51 36.12
C ARG A 616 -25.06 12.70 37.39
N ILE A 617 -24.04 12.06 37.96
CA ILE A 617 -24.16 11.32 39.24
C ILE A 617 -24.18 12.29 40.43
N ILE A 618 -23.40 13.36 40.37
CA ILE A 618 -23.16 14.26 41.50
C ILE A 618 -24.21 15.36 41.64
N GLU A 619 -24.69 15.92 40.52
CA GLU A 619 -25.61 17.08 40.53
C GLU A 619 -26.90 16.82 41.33
N PRO A 620 -27.57 15.65 41.23
CA PRO A 620 -28.74 15.34 42.05
C PRO A 620 -28.45 15.33 43.56
N VAL A 621 -27.26 14.88 43.97
CA VAL A 621 -26.83 14.86 45.37
C VAL A 621 -26.58 16.29 45.86
N LEU A 622 -25.87 17.11 45.10
CA LEU A 622 -25.63 18.52 45.42
C LEU A 622 -26.94 19.34 45.46
N ALA A 623 -27.89 19.05 44.59
CA ALA A 623 -29.22 19.66 44.62
C ALA A 623 -30.00 19.25 45.88
N ALA A 624 -29.96 17.97 46.27
CA ALA A 624 -30.57 17.49 47.50
C ALA A 624 -29.95 18.15 48.75
N VAL A 625 -28.62 18.29 48.80
CA VAL A 625 -27.91 19.00 49.86
C VAL A 625 -28.40 20.44 49.98
N ARG A 626 -28.42 21.20 48.87
CA ARG A 626 -28.92 22.58 48.86
C ARG A 626 -30.36 22.67 49.38
N ARG A 627 -31.24 21.79 48.90
CA ARG A 627 -32.66 21.75 49.30
C ARG A 627 -32.85 21.49 50.80
N GLU A 628 -32.14 20.50 51.37
CA GLU A 628 -32.24 20.19 52.80
C GLU A 628 -31.67 21.31 53.67
N LEU A 629 -30.52 21.89 53.30
CA LEU A 629 -29.94 23.02 54.03
C LEU A 629 -30.87 24.25 53.98
N GLY A 630 -31.44 24.57 52.83
CA GLY A 630 -32.43 25.64 52.69
C GLY A 630 -33.68 25.40 53.54
N ALA A 631 -34.19 24.16 53.58
CA ALA A 631 -35.34 23.81 54.41
C ALA A 631 -35.06 23.94 55.92
N ILE A 632 -33.84 23.64 56.37
CA ILE A 632 -33.43 23.86 57.77
C ILE A 632 -33.37 25.36 58.07
N ILE A 633 -32.76 26.16 57.19
CA ILE A 633 -32.68 27.62 57.35
C ILE A 633 -34.09 28.24 57.41
N ALA A 634 -35.04 27.77 56.60
CA ALA A 634 -36.42 28.26 56.61
C ALA A 634 -37.14 28.06 57.96
N LYS A 635 -36.69 27.12 58.81
CA LYS A 635 -37.23 26.95 60.17
C LYS A 635 -36.98 28.17 61.07
N LEU A 636 -36.10 29.09 60.66
CA LEU A 636 -35.87 30.39 61.32
C LEU A 636 -37.21 31.11 61.59
N HIS A 637 -38.13 31.10 60.63
CA HIS A 637 -39.44 31.78 60.72
C HIS A 637 -40.41 31.15 61.71
N ARG A 638 -40.10 29.96 62.25
CA ARG A 638 -40.89 29.33 63.32
C ARG A 638 -40.53 29.86 64.71
N MET A 639 -39.51 30.71 64.83
CA MET A 639 -39.08 31.32 66.09
C MET A 639 -39.69 32.70 66.29
N ASN A 640 -40.12 32.97 67.51
CA ASN A 640 -40.62 34.28 67.89
C ASN A 640 -39.45 35.18 68.30
N PHE A 641 -39.01 36.07 67.41
CA PHE A 641 -37.94 37.04 67.68
C PHE A 641 -38.42 38.30 68.44
N SER A 642 -39.65 38.30 68.95
CA SER A 642 -40.26 39.38 69.72
C SER A 642 -40.24 39.19 71.24
N ASP A 643 -39.97 37.98 71.75
CA ASP A 643 -40.08 37.69 73.19
C ASP A 643 -38.97 38.39 74.00
N LYS A 644 -39.37 39.05 75.09
CA LYS A 644 -38.46 39.65 76.07
C LYS A 644 -37.79 38.53 76.85
N MET A 645 -36.47 38.52 76.85
CA MET A 645 -35.66 37.49 77.49
C MET A 645 -35.79 37.54 79.02
N ASP A 646 -35.81 36.36 79.65
CA ASP A 646 -35.79 36.22 81.11
C ASP A 646 -34.39 36.63 81.64
N PRO A 647 -34.25 37.52 82.65
CA PRO A 647 -32.97 38.10 83.09
C PRO A 647 -31.93 37.12 83.65
N LEU A 648 -32.25 35.82 83.75
CA LEU A 648 -31.35 34.76 84.19
C LEU A 648 -30.63 34.05 83.04
N SER A 649 -31.01 34.33 81.79
CA SER A 649 -30.40 33.77 80.57
C SER A 649 -29.29 34.66 79.97
N THR A 650 -28.89 35.68 80.72
CA THR A 650 -28.04 36.82 80.31
C THR A 650 -26.53 36.51 80.22
N MET A 651 -26.13 35.24 80.32
CA MET A 651 -24.75 34.81 80.08
C MET A 651 -24.72 33.76 78.98
N GLY A 652 -24.74 34.23 77.74
CA GLY A 652 -24.58 33.41 76.54
C GLY A 652 -25.86 32.66 76.16
N GLY A 653 -26.82 33.37 75.57
CA GLY A 653 -27.94 32.75 74.87
C GLY A 653 -27.42 31.77 73.83
N GLY A 654 -27.65 30.48 74.08
CA GLY A 654 -27.23 29.44 73.16
C GLY A 654 -27.82 29.65 71.77
N SER A 655 -27.00 29.47 70.75
CA SER A 655 -27.30 28.75 69.51
C SER A 655 -28.76 28.28 69.36
N SER A 656 -29.49 28.89 68.41
CA SER A 656 -30.87 28.52 68.09
C SER A 656 -30.96 27.06 67.62
N PRO A 657 -32.03 26.29 67.92
CA PRO A 657 -32.10 24.88 67.54
C PRO A 657 -32.02 24.61 66.03
N TYR A 658 -32.51 25.51 65.16
CA TYR A 658 -32.33 25.37 63.71
C TYR A 658 -30.86 25.54 63.28
N MET A 659 -30.08 26.32 64.02
CA MET A 659 -28.66 26.54 63.75
C MET A 659 -27.83 25.32 64.16
N LYS A 660 -28.17 24.69 65.30
CA LYS A 660 -27.63 23.37 65.68
C LYS A 660 -27.92 22.32 64.62
N ASP A 661 -29.20 22.20 64.19
CA ASP A 661 -29.61 21.31 63.11
C ASP A 661 -28.79 21.57 61.83
N LEU A 662 -28.53 22.84 61.49
CA LEU A 662 -27.78 23.22 60.29
C LEU A 662 -26.30 22.82 60.38
N VAL A 663 -25.64 23.11 61.51
CA VAL A 663 -24.23 22.78 61.74
C VAL A 663 -24.02 21.26 61.80
N GLU A 664 -24.92 20.53 62.47
CA GLU A 664 -24.94 19.06 62.46
C GLU A 664 -25.13 18.52 61.05
N LYS A 665 -26.03 19.12 60.27
CA LYS A 665 -26.27 18.71 58.88
C LYS A 665 -25.07 18.97 57.97
N LEU A 666 -24.40 20.11 58.12
CA LEU A 666 -23.18 20.44 57.38
C LEU A 666 -22.06 19.45 57.72
N SER A 667 -21.89 19.11 59.00
CA SER A 667 -20.95 18.07 59.44
C SER A 667 -21.27 16.71 58.80
N PHE A 668 -22.54 16.28 58.83
CA PHE A 668 -22.97 15.04 58.17
C PHE A 668 -22.69 15.04 56.66
N VAL A 669 -23.04 16.12 55.95
CA VAL A 669 -22.80 16.21 54.51
C VAL A 669 -21.31 16.09 54.19
N LYS A 670 -20.44 16.73 54.99
CA LYS A 670 -19.00 16.67 54.79
C LYS A 670 -18.41 15.29 55.10
N GLU A 671 -18.75 14.74 56.26
CA GLU A 671 -18.10 13.54 56.81
C GLU A 671 -18.67 12.24 56.24
N GLU A 672 -19.95 12.20 55.88
CA GLU A 672 -20.62 10.98 55.43
C GLU A 672 -20.93 10.97 53.94
N ILE A 673 -21.28 12.11 53.34
CA ILE A 673 -21.73 12.16 51.93
C ILE A 673 -20.58 12.53 50.99
N LEU A 674 -19.95 13.69 51.18
CA LEU A 674 -18.87 14.17 50.31
C LEU A 674 -17.60 13.30 50.45
N SER A 675 -17.39 12.67 51.61
CA SER A 675 -16.28 11.75 51.85
C SER A 675 -16.33 10.47 51.01
N GLN A 676 -17.51 10.08 50.51
CA GLN A 676 -17.66 8.93 49.60
C GLN A 676 -17.10 9.20 48.20
N PHE A 677 -16.87 10.48 47.88
CA PHE A 677 -16.30 10.92 46.63
C PHE A 677 -14.82 11.27 46.86
N ASN A 678 -13.91 10.39 46.46
CA ASN A 678 -12.46 10.58 46.67
C ASN A 678 -11.88 11.55 45.62
N THR A 679 -12.46 12.75 45.52
CA THR A 679 -12.18 13.77 44.49
C THR A 679 -11.83 15.11 45.16
N PRO A 680 -10.59 15.31 45.63
CA PRO A 680 -10.25 16.43 46.51
C PRO A 680 -10.40 17.81 45.85
N GLU A 681 -10.03 17.94 44.57
CA GLU A 681 -10.16 19.21 43.83
C GLU A 681 -11.62 19.60 43.61
N ALA A 682 -12.44 18.65 43.14
CA ALA A 682 -13.87 18.87 42.90
C ALA A 682 -14.64 19.10 44.22
N SER A 683 -14.31 18.35 45.28
CA SER A 683 -14.92 18.50 46.61
C SER A 683 -14.71 19.90 47.18
N ARG A 684 -13.52 20.48 47.03
CA ARG A 684 -13.25 21.87 47.44
C ARG A 684 -14.18 22.86 46.73
N GLN A 685 -14.41 22.69 45.43
CA GLN A 685 -15.30 23.57 44.67
C GLN A 685 -16.77 23.42 45.09
N TRP A 686 -17.23 22.20 45.37
CA TRP A 686 -18.58 21.96 45.88
C TRP A 686 -18.79 22.58 47.26
N VAL A 687 -17.82 22.40 48.17
CA VAL A 687 -17.84 22.99 49.51
C VAL A 687 -17.99 24.51 49.43
N ILE A 688 -17.19 25.19 48.59
CA ILE A 688 -17.31 26.65 48.38
C ILE A 688 -18.70 27.02 47.84
N THR A 689 -19.22 26.26 46.87
CA THR A 689 -20.54 26.53 46.27
C THR A 689 -21.68 26.36 47.27
N ILE A 690 -21.61 25.33 48.12
CA ILE A 690 -22.57 25.08 49.20
C ILE A 690 -22.49 26.21 50.24
N VAL A 691 -21.29 26.63 50.64
CA VAL A 691 -21.09 27.74 51.60
C VAL A 691 -21.71 29.03 51.09
N LYS A 692 -21.45 29.40 49.83
CA LYS A 692 -22.07 30.58 49.19
C LYS A 692 -23.59 30.49 49.20
N TYR A 693 -24.14 29.34 48.84
CA TYR A 693 -25.59 29.10 48.86
C TYR A 693 -26.18 29.24 50.27
N VAL A 694 -25.54 28.65 51.29
CA VAL A 694 -26.00 28.73 52.68
C VAL A 694 -25.98 30.17 53.18
N ILE A 695 -24.90 30.93 52.91
CA ILE A 695 -24.80 32.33 53.32
C ILE A 695 -25.89 33.17 52.66
N LYS A 696 -26.04 33.09 51.32
CA LYS A 696 -27.07 33.85 50.59
C LYS A 696 -28.46 33.53 51.10
N THR A 697 -28.78 32.25 51.24
CA THR A 697 -30.10 31.78 51.71
C THR A 697 -30.36 32.22 53.15
N PHE A 698 -29.37 32.11 54.03
CA PHE A 698 -29.48 32.57 55.42
C PHE A 698 -29.71 34.08 55.52
N ILE A 699 -28.92 34.90 54.82
CA ILE A 699 -29.08 36.36 54.86
C ILE A 699 -30.47 36.75 54.33
N LEU A 700 -30.95 36.11 53.27
CA LEU A 700 -32.26 36.38 52.72
C LEU A 700 -33.39 36.02 53.70
N HIS A 701 -33.35 34.84 54.32
CA HIS A 701 -34.32 34.48 55.37
C HIS A 701 -34.21 35.38 56.61
N ALA A 702 -33.00 35.74 57.03
CA ALA A 702 -32.79 36.65 58.16
C ALA A 702 -33.31 38.07 57.88
N SER A 703 -33.25 38.53 56.62
CA SER A 703 -33.71 39.86 56.21
C SER A 703 -35.23 40.04 56.27
N ILE A 704 -36.00 38.95 56.20
CA ILE A 704 -37.47 38.94 56.24
C ILE A 704 -38.03 38.44 57.58
N ALA A 705 -37.19 38.26 58.61
CA ALA A 705 -37.61 37.78 59.92
C ALA A 705 -38.42 38.88 60.66
N LYS A 706 -39.74 38.68 60.81
CA LYS A 706 -40.67 39.60 61.48
C LYS A 706 -41.60 38.80 62.40
N PRO A 707 -41.86 39.21 63.66
CA PRO A 707 -41.44 40.44 64.35
C PRO A 707 -40.01 40.38 64.92
N LEU A 708 -39.26 41.50 64.84
CA LEU A 708 -37.86 41.58 65.29
C LEU A 708 -37.68 42.57 66.47
N GLY A 709 -37.44 42.04 67.68
CA GLY A 709 -37.11 42.82 68.89
C GLY A 709 -35.60 42.95 69.17
N GLU A 710 -35.21 43.68 70.23
CA GLU A 710 -33.80 43.82 70.63
C GLU A 710 -33.16 42.48 71.04
N SER A 711 -33.90 41.63 71.75
CA SER A 711 -33.51 40.25 72.07
C SER A 711 -33.34 39.40 70.80
N GLY A 712 -34.26 39.53 69.84
CA GLY A 712 -34.19 38.85 68.55
C GLY A 712 -32.97 39.25 67.71
N LYS A 713 -32.59 40.54 67.72
CA LYS A 713 -31.34 41.03 67.08
C LYS A 713 -30.11 40.39 67.71
N LEU A 714 -30.04 40.31 69.04
CA LEU A 714 -28.93 39.66 69.74
C LEU A 714 -28.90 38.15 69.43
N GLN A 715 -30.04 37.47 69.40
CA GLN A 715 -30.11 36.05 69.02
C GLN A 715 -29.63 35.80 67.58
N LEU A 716 -30.06 36.62 66.60
CA LEU A 716 -29.57 36.53 65.21
C LEU A 716 -28.06 36.76 65.11
N THR A 717 -27.48 37.64 65.94
CA THR A 717 -26.00 37.78 65.96
C THR A 717 -25.28 36.58 66.56
N SER A 718 -25.90 35.89 67.53
CA SER A 718 -25.40 34.62 68.08
C SER A 718 -25.42 33.55 66.97
N ASP A 719 -26.56 33.42 66.27
CA ASP A 719 -26.75 32.49 65.16
C ASP A 719 -25.79 32.77 63.98
N MET A 720 -25.56 34.05 63.63
CA MET A 720 -24.55 34.42 62.62
C MET A 720 -23.14 34.01 63.03
N THR A 721 -22.81 34.13 64.31
CA THR A 721 -21.50 33.75 64.84
C THR A 721 -21.32 32.23 64.80
N GLU A 722 -22.35 31.47 65.18
CA GLU A 722 -22.35 30.02 65.07
C GLU A 722 -22.31 29.54 63.62
N LEU A 723 -23.07 30.17 62.72
CA LEU A 723 -23.02 29.89 61.28
C LEU A 723 -21.61 30.11 60.72
N GLU A 724 -20.95 31.20 61.10
CA GLU A 724 -19.58 31.49 60.70
C GLU A 724 -18.61 30.39 61.18
N PHE A 725 -18.73 29.96 62.44
CA PHE A 725 -17.93 28.86 62.98
C PHE A 725 -18.22 27.53 62.27
N GLY A 726 -19.50 27.21 62.03
CA GLY A 726 -19.92 26.00 61.32
C GLY A 726 -19.44 25.96 59.87
N LEU A 727 -19.51 27.08 59.14
CA LEU A 727 -19.01 27.20 57.78
C LEU A 727 -17.48 27.15 57.72
N ALA A 728 -16.79 27.76 58.71
CA ALA A 728 -15.34 27.64 58.82
C ALA A 728 -14.91 26.18 59.06
N ALA A 729 -15.61 25.45 59.93
CA ALA A 729 -15.40 24.02 60.16
C ALA A 729 -15.72 23.18 58.92
N PHE A 730 -16.74 23.56 58.14
CA PHE A 730 -17.10 22.90 56.89
C PHE A 730 -16.05 23.11 55.78
N MET A 731 -15.43 24.30 55.70
CA MET A 731 -14.37 24.61 54.72
C MET A 731 -12.99 24.06 55.08
N THR A 732 -12.71 23.83 56.36
CA THR A 732 -11.38 23.39 56.82
C THR A 732 -11.20 21.88 56.69
N ASP A 733 -10.30 21.42 55.84
CA ASP A 733 -10.07 19.99 55.65
C ASP A 733 -9.25 19.39 56.81
N LYS A 734 -9.68 18.24 57.37
CA LYS A 734 -8.99 17.60 58.52
C LYS A 734 -7.56 17.18 58.14
N ALA A 735 -7.30 16.90 56.86
CA ALA A 735 -6.00 16.51 56.34
C ALA A 735 -4.97 17.67 56.25
N HIS A 736 -5.43 18.93 56.24
CA HIS A 736 -4.59 20.12 56.06
C HIS A 736 -4.62 21.09 57.26
N GLN A 737 -4.86 20.58 58.48
CA GLN A 737 -4.84 21.36 59.73
C GLN A 737 -3.51 22.11 60.02
N SER A 738 -2.46 21.90 59.22
CA SER A 738 -1.20 22.61 59.34
C SER A 738 -1.18 23.90 58.49
N LYS A 739 -1.44 25.04 59.15
CA LYS A 739 -0.90 26.39 58.86
C LYS A 739 -1.61 27.38 57.92
N ARG A 740 -2.84 27.14 57.42
CA ARG A 740 -3.61 28.23 56.77
C ARG A 740 -4.98 28.39 57.41
N GLY A 741 -5.27 29.59 57.92
CA GLY A 741 -6.62 29.96 58.32
C GLY A 741 -7.61 29.80 57.17
N THR A 742 -8.90 29.73 57.49
CA THR A 742 -9.99 29.54 56.52
C THR A 742 -9.90 30.55 55.37
N ASP A 743 -9.92 30.04 54.13
CA ASP A 743 -9.80 30.84 52.90
C ASP A 743 -11.13 31.55 52.56
N TRP A 744 -11.49 32.54 53.37
CA TRP A 744 -12.68 33.38 53.16
C TRP A 744 -12.59 34.22 51.88
N ALA A 745 -11.40 34.37 51.28
CA ALA A 745 -11.24 35.09 50.02
C ALA A 745 -11.97 34.40 48.84
N SER A 746 -12.04 33.06 48.85
CA SER A 746 -12.79 32.28 47.85
C SER A 746 -14.32 32.46 47.91
N VAL A 747 -14.84 32.80 49.10
CA VAL A 747 -16.25 33.11 49.35
C VAL A 747 -16.52 34.60 49.11
N GLY A 748 -15.57 35.47 49.45
CA GLY A 748 -15.48 36.87 49.02
C GLY A 748 -16.69 37.70 49.42
N ASP A 749 -17.49 38.10 48.42
CA ASP A 749 -18.59 39.05 48.57
C ASP A 749 -19.74 38.51 49.43
N ASP A 750 -20.02 37.20 49.37
CA ASP A 750 -21.09 36.58 50.18
C ASP A 750 -20.76 36.66 51.68
N TYR A 751 -19.50 36.45 52.04
CA TYR A 751 -19.04 36.58 53.42
C TYR A 751 -19.02 38.06 53.88
N ARG A 752 -18.67 38.99 52.99
CA ARG A 752 -18.78 40.43 53.26
C ARG A 752 -20.24 40.82 53.53
N ALA A 753 -21.19 40.27 52.78
CA ALA A 753 -22.62 40.48 53.00
C ALA A 753 -23.07 39.95 54.37
N LEU A 754 -22.58 38.79 54.82
CA LEU A 754 -22.88 38.26 56.16
C LEU A 754 -22.38 39.21 57.26
N ARG A 755 -21.16 39.74 57.11
CA ARG A 755 -20.58 40.71 58.06
C ARG A 755 -21.30 42.05 58.06
N ALA A 756 -21.68 42.55 56.89
CA ALA A 756 -22.44 43.79 56.74
C ALA A 756 -23.88 43.63 57.28
N MET A 757 -24.50 42.46 57.14
CA MET A 757 -25.83 42.17 57.71
C MET A 757 -25.81 42.26 59.24
N ARG A 758 -24.74 41.78 59.88
CA ARG A 758 -24.56 41.92 61.34
C ARG A 758 -24.53 43.39 61.78
N GLN A 759 -23.93 44.27 60.99
CA GLN A 759 -23.91 45.73 61.27
C GLN A 759 -25.29 46.36 61.01
N LEU A 760 -25.96 45.96 59.92
CA LEU A 760 -27.29 46.46 59.52
C LEU A 760 -28.35 46.30 60.62
N LEU A 761 -28.31 45.21 61.39
CA LEU A 761 -29.26 44.95 62.48
C LEU A 761 -29.30 46.08 63.54
N PHE A 762 -28.17 46.76 63.77
CA PHE A 762 -28.01 47.81 64.80
C PHE A 762 -27.88 49.22 64.24
N LEU A 763 -27.93 49.41 62.92
CA LEU A 763 -27.95 50.76 62.34
C LEU A 763 -29.25 51.49 62.69
N ASP A 764 -29.16 52.81 62.90
CA ASP A 764 -30.30 53.69 63.06
C ASP A 764 -31.06 53.88 61.73
N ASN A 765 -32.36 54.18 61.80
CA ASN A 765 -33.22 54.29 60.62
C ASN A 765 -32.72 55.31 59.58
N ALA A 766 -32.14 56.43 60.02
CA ALA A 766 -31.58 57.45 59.13
C ALA A 766 -30.38 56.96 58.30
N MET A 767 -29.59 56.03 58.86
CA MET A 767 -28.36 55.53 58.24
C MET A 767 -28.62 54.43 57.20
N LEU A 768 -29.83 53.87 57.14
CA LEU A 768 -30.22 52.82 56.19
C LEU A 768 -30.29 53.32 54.73
N SER A 769 -30.43 54.63 54.53
CA SER A 769 -30.49 55.25 53.19
C SER A 769 -29.11 55.59 52.60
N SER A 770 -28.05 55.52 53.41
CA SER A 770 -26.69 55.95 53.06
C SER A 770 -25.89 54.82 52.40
N PRO A 771 -25.45 54.97 51.13
CA PRO A 771 -24.66 53.95 50.43
C PRO A 771 -23.34 53.57 51.11
N ALA A 772 -22.78 54.46 51.94
CA ALA A 772 -21.52 54.21 52.66
C ALA A 772 -21.68 53.21 53.81
N HIS A 773 -22.86 53.18 54.45
CA HIS A 773 -23.14 52.32 55.61
C HIS A 773 -23.80 50.99 55.24
N THR A 774 -24.36 50.90 54.03
CA THR A 774 -24.94 49.67 53.47
C THR A 774 -24.03 49.00 52.43
N ALA A 775 -22.77 49.41 52.35
CA ALA A 775 -21.80 48.88 51.39
C ALA A 775 -21.55 47.38 51.62
N GLY A 776 -21.67 46.58 50.55
CA GLY A 776 -21.45 45.12 50.60
C GLY A 776 -22.70 44.27 50.86
N LEU A 777 -23.89 44.87 50.96
CA LEU A 777 -25.17 44.17 51.01
C LEU A 777 -25.93 44.29 49.68
N PRO A 778 -26.61 43.22 49.22
CA PRO A 778 -27.59 43.34 48.16
C PRO A 778 -28.73 44.30 48.56
N LEU A 779 -29.16 45.14 47.61
CA LEU A 779 -30.19 46.17 47.83
C LEU A 779 -31.47 45.59 48.42
N LEU A 780 -31.87 44.42 47.93
CA LEU A 780 -33.07 43.72 48.39
C LEU A 780 -33.06 43.44 49.90
N ILE A 781 -31.90 43.11 50.47
CA ILE A 781 -31.75 42.84 51.91
C ILE A 781 -31.93 44.12 52.73
N VAL A 782 -31.45 45.26 52.22
CA VAL A 782 -31.67 46.57 52.86
C VAL A 782 -33.15 46.94 52.84
N LEU A 783 -33.83 46.72 51.71
CA LEU A 783 -35.27 46.96 51.56
C LEU A 783 -36.10 46.07 52.49
N HIS A 784 -35.81 44.76 52.55
CA HIS A 784 -36.47 43.86 53.49
C HIS A 784 -36.31 44.32 54.94
N HIS A 785 -35.11 44.75 55.34
CA HIS A 785 -34.86 45.21 56.71
C HIS A 785 -35.61 46.50 57.05
N ILE A 786 -35.76 47.42 56.09
CA ILE A 786 -36.61 48.62 56.24
C ILE A 786 -38.07 48.20 56.47
N LEU A 787 -38.57 47.23 55.68
CA LEU A 787 -39.94 46.73 55.80
C LEU A 787 -40.18 45.96 57.11
N VAL A 788 -39.22 45.17 57.59
CA VAL A 788 -39.30 44.46 58.88
C VAL A 788 -39.48 45.43 60.05
N ARG A 789 -38.79 46.57 60.02
CA ARG A 789 -38.88 47.63 61.05
C ARG A 789 -40.16 48.47 60.95
N SER A 790 -40.84 48.41 59.82
CA SER A 790 -42.05 49.18 59.53
C SER A 790 -43.33 48.41 59.92
N PRO A 791 -44.47 49.10 60.09
CA PRO A 791 -45.77 48.44 60.22
C PRO A 791 -46.25 47.76 58.93
N ILE A 792 -45.56 47.96 57.79
CA ILE A 792 -45.95 47.42 56.47
C ILE A 792 -45.71 45.90 56.45
N PRO A 793 -46.68 45.09 55.97
CA PRO A 793 -46.47 43.66 55.74
C PRO A 793 -45.39 43.43 54.68
N LEU A 794 -44.63 42.34 54.83
CA LEU A 794 -43.58 41.97 53.88
C LEU A 794 -44.18 41.46 52.56
N PRO A 795 -43.43 41.48 51.45
CA PRO A 795 -43.90 41.03 50.13
C PRO A 795 -44.58 39.65 50.15
N HIS A 796 -43.97 38.67 50.83
CA HIS A 796 -44.55 37.33 50.94
C HIS A 796 -45.93 37.33 51.61
N SER A 797 -46.15 38.16 52.63
CA SER A 797 -47.43 38.25 53.34
C SER A 797 -48.49 39.02 52.52
N LEU A 798 -48.07 39.96 51.67
CA LEU A 798 -48.97 40.70 50.78
C LEU A 798 -49.50 39.82 49.63
N HIS A 799 -48.64 38.95 49.09
CA HIS A 799 -48.98 38.02 48.00
C HIS A 799 -49.48 36.65 48.46
N GLY A 800 -49.55 36.41 49.78
CA GLY A 800 -50.02 35.15 50.36
C GLY A 800 -49.06 33.97 50.18
N TRP A 801 -47.77 34.23 49.97
CA TRP A 801 -46.72 33.23 49.84
C TRP A 801 -46.15 32.82 51.19
N ALA A 802 -45.74 31.55 51.32
CA ALA A 802 -44.89 31.15 52.43
C ALA A 802 -43.50 31.82 52.32
N GLU A 803 -42.82 32.03 53.44
CA GLU A 803 -41.50 32.69 53.48
C GLU A 803 -40.47 31.90 52.65
N ALA A 804 -40.57 30.56 52.66
CA ALA A 804 -39.73 29.68 51.84
C ALA A 804 -40.04 29.77 50.33
N GLU A 805 -41.29 30.01 49.95
CA GLU A 805 -41.70 30.19 48.55
C GLU A 805 -41.21 31.54 48.02
N TYR A 806 -41.27 32.59 48.84
CA TYR A 806 -40.72 33.90 48.50
C TYR A 806 -39.20 33.84 48.32
N VAL A 807 -38.48 33.22 49.24
CA VAL A 807 -37.01 33.04 49.11
C VAL A 807 -36.64 32.23 47.88
N ARG A 808 -37.44 31.21 47.54
CA ARG A 808 -37.26 30.47 46.29
C ARG A 808 -37.51 31.35 45.06
N TRP A 809 -38.60 32.12 45.06
CA TRP A 809 -38.93 33.03 43.96
C TRP A 809 -37.81 34.05 43.72
N VAL A 810 -37.30 34.67 44.79
CA VAL A 810 -36.16 35.62 44.72
C VAL A 810 -34.90 34.98 44.14
N ASN A 811 -34.63 33.71 44.44
CA ASN A 811 -33.47 33.02 43.87
C ASN A 811 -33.64 32.62 42.40
N GLU A 812 -34.88 32.54 41.90
CA GLU A 812 -35.21 32.17 40.51
C GLU A 812 -35.35 33.41 39.59
N HIS A 813 -35.56 34.60 40.16
CA HIS A 813 -35.79 35.87 39.44
C HIS A 813 -34.60 36.81 39.54
N SER A 814 -34.56 37.80 38.65
CA SER A 814 -33.51 38.82 38.64
C SER A 814 -33.66 39.81 39.79
N ASP A 815 -32.55 40.45 40.17
CA ASP A 815 -32.56 41.49 41.21
C ASP A 815 -33.50 42.65 40.85
N GLU A 816 -33.62 43.00 39.56
CA GLU A 816 -34.53 44.06 39.08
C GLU A 816 -36.01 43.70 39.31
N GLU A 817 -36.40 42.47 38.96
CA GLU A 817 -37.77 41.98 39.19
C GLU A 817 -38.10 42.01 40.69
N SER A 818 -37.15 41.64 41.55
CA SER A 818 -37.33 41.71 43.00
C SER A 818 -37.52 43.15 43.51
N TRP A 819 -36.83 44.14 42.92
CA TRP A 819 -37.00 45.55 43.29
C TRP A 819 -38.34 46.11 42.81
N THR A 820 -38.77 45.74 41.60
CA THR A 820 -40.08 46.14 41.08
C THR A 820 -41.23 45.56 41.88
N LEU A 821 -41.09 44.33 42.40
CA LEU A 821 -42.06 43.73 43.30
C LEU A 821 -42.20 44.56 44.59
N VAL A 822 -41.07 44.93 45.21
CA VAL A 822 -41.07 45.74 46.45
C VAL A 822 -41.65 47.14 46.22
N GLU A 823 -41.35 47.82 45.11
CA GLU A 823 -41.97 49.12 44.79
C GLU A 823 -43.47 48.97 44.50
N GLY A 824 -43.87 47.91 43.80
CA GLY A 824 -45.27 47.56 43.57
C GLY A 824 -46.04 47.37 44.89
N ASP A 825 -45.44 46.64 45.83
CA ASP A 825 -46.01 46.37 47.15
C ASP A 825 -46.16 47.63 47.99
N LEU A 826 -45.17 48.53 47.96
CA LEU A 826 -45.22 49.83 48.63
C LEU A 826 -46.36 50.70 48.08
N THR A 827 -46.51 50.78 46.75
CA THR A 827 -47.58 51.58 46.12
C THR A 827 -48.98 50.98 46.34
N HIS A 828 -49.09 49.64 46.41
CA HIS A 828 -50.34 48.95 46.71
C HIS A 828 -50.75 49.20 48.16
N TRP A 829 -49.82 49.10 49.10
CA TRP A 829 -50.08 49.38 50.51
C TRP A 829 -50.49 50.83 50.76
N GLU A 830 -49.84 51.82 50.13
CA GLU A 830 -50.24 53.23 50.22
C GLU A 830 -51.70 53.43 49.81
N LYS A 831 -52.11 52.90 48.65
CA LYS A 831 -53.49 53.00 48.15
C LYS A 831 -54.52 52.32 49.06
N MET A 832 -54.18 51.17 49.63
CA MET A 832 -55.06 50.47 50.57
C MET A 832 -55.17 51.19 51.91
N SER A 833 -54.04 51.68 52.45
CA SER A 833 -53.99 52.38 53.74
C SER A 833 -54.72 53.74 53.69
N GLU A 834 -54.64 54.44 52.55
CA GLU A 834 -55.43 55.66 52.27
C GLU A 834 -56.94 55.37 52.18
N ALA A 835 -57.34 54.20 51.68
CA ALA A 835 -58.74 53.77 51.60
C ALA A 835 -59.31 53.29 52.95
N GLU A 836 -58.47 52.70 53.81
CA GLU A 836 -58.85 52.15 55.12
C GLU A 836 -58.75 53.16 56.29
N GLY A 837 -58.14 54.33 56.07
CA GLY A 837 -58.05 55.39 57.08
C GLY A 837 -57.07 55.12 58.22
N ASN A 838 -56.07 54.25 58.01
CA ASN A 838 -55.04 53.91 58.99
C ASN A 838 -54.03 55.05 59.21
N ASP A 839 -53.36 55.09 60.36
CA ASP A 839 -52.39 56.15 60.70
C ASP A 839 -51.09 56.02 59.87
N VAL A 840 -51.06 56.68 58.70
CA VAL A 840 -49.95 56.60 57.72
C VAL A 840 -48.67 57.31 58.22
N ARG A 841 -48.72 58.04 59.34
CA ARG A 841 -47.61 58.89 59.81
C ARG A 841 -46.34 58.11 60.14
N GLU A 842 -46.47 56.98 60.84
CA GLU A 842 -45.33 56.13 61.22
C GLU A 842 -44.78 55.34 60.02
N ALA A 843 -45.63 54.94 59.07
CA ALA A 843 -45.21 54.21 57.87
C ALA A 843 -44.52 55.11 56.82
N ASN A 844 -44.91 56.40 56.75
CA ASN A 844 -44.39 57.36 55.78
C ASN A 844 -42.87 57.60 55.86
N GLU A 845 -42.27 57.47 57.04
CA GLU A 845 -40.82 57.56 57.21
C GLU A 845 -40.11 56.40 56.49
N TYR A 846 -40.59 55.16 56.70
CA TYR A 846 -40.01 53.95 56.10
C TYR A 846 -40.22 53.88 54.58
N ILE A 847 -41.37 54.36 54.07
CA ILE A 847 -41.63 54.44 52.63
C ILE A 847 -40.65 55.40 51.95
N LYS A 848 -40.41 56.59 52.54
CA LYS A 848 -39.43 57.55 52.01
C LYS A 848 -38.01 56.97 52.03
N LEU A 849 -37.65 56.24 53.08
CA LEU A 849 -36.36 55.56 53.16
C LEU A 849 -36.21 54.49 52.07
N ALA A 850 -37.22 53.62 51.88
CA ALA A 850 -37.21 52.58 50.86
C ALA A 850 -37.10 53.15 49.43
N ARG A 851 -37.87 54.19 49.09
CA ARG A 851 -37.79 54.88 47.78
C ARG A 851 -36.46 55.60 47.57
N THR A 852 -35.86 56.14 48.64
CA THR A 852 -34.52 56.74 48.56
C THR A 852 -33.46 55.68 48.24
N VAL A 853 -33.56 54.50 48.87
CA VAL A 853 -32.67 53.36 48.60
C VAL A 853 -32.84 52.84 47.16
N LEU A 854 -34.08 52.71 46.66
CA LEU A 854 -34.37 52.34 45.27
C LEU A 854 -33.85 53.40 44.27
N SER A 855 -34.04 54.70 44.56
CA SER A 855 -33.53 55.79 43.71
C SER A 855 -32.00 55.79 43.64
N ASN A 856 -31.32 55.55 44.76
CA ASN A 856 -29.86 55.47 44.82
C ASN A 856 -29.32 54.30 43.97
N ALA A 857 -30.05 53.18 43.91
CA ALA A 857 -29.68 52.05 43.04
C ALA A 857 -29.87 52.37 41.55
N THR A 858 -30.93 53.07 41.16
CA THR A 858 -31.14 53.49 39.75
C THR A 858 -30.13 54.53 39.25
N LYS A 859 -29.56 55.34 40.16
CA LYS A 859 -28.55 56.37 39.85
C LYS A 859 -27.11 55.85 39.84
N GLY A 860 -26.87 54.66 40.40
CA GLY A 860 -25.54 54.03 40.49
C GLY A 860 -25.22 53.09 39.32
N ARG A 861 -26.06 53.06 38.27
CA ARG A 861 -25.81 52.34 37.01
C ARG A 861 -25.06 53.19 36.00
#